data_AF-A0A7X3NU68-F1
#
_entry.id   AF-A0A7X3NU68-F1
#
_cell.length_a   1.000
_cell.length_b   1.000
_cell.length_c   1.000
_cell.angle_alpha   90.00
_cell.angle_beta   90.00
_cell.angle_gamma   90.00
#
_symmetry.space_group_name_H-M   'P 1'
#
loop_
_entity.id
_entity.type
_entity.pdbx_description
1 polymer ?
#
loop_
_entity_poly.entity_id
_entity_poly.type
_entity_poly.pdbx_seq_one_letter_code
_entity_poly.pdbx_strand_id
1 'polypeptide(L)'
;MKIGRYLLIVLLICIGFAFATADAQENLAQEVSAIFEQSCLICHGPHGSFTEQLIIQSSQELIDTGKIIPENPDSSIFYQRLIETAVEKRMPLGQPPLPPAAIQTIRQWIQAGAPDWNTAARTDINFITTQEMLQTIENHVQSLDTFDRAFARYFTSTHLYNAGETTETLRAYQRALSKLVNSLSWGRGVIKPQPIDSQATIFYIDLRDYEWEIGTNRWTLIETEYPYNVAFDTPTQTVLREKLTNLRAEMNCETPFVHVDWFLATASLPPLYHDILDLPLTDSELEARLEVNVVENIRNAAGKRVWRAGFNNSGVSNHNRIVERHLSRYGAYWKSYDFAGSVDSQNIFTHPLNFTHDGGEIIFNLPNGLQAYYLVDAGGNRLDEAPISIVRNLAVSDPTVRNGLSCIGCHTEGMKTFEDQVRGVAEQNENPPFDKDQVLRLYVEKSEMDGLIKEDTELYRRALEATGDVFGGIEPVQQFHEAFQRPLGAAYAAAAVGLETGVFLGKIRENVSLQNLGLQVLENGTMKRDAWTSNFDDVISALNTPDSPLPPVVERPERIPGASVYIPDPNLRAAIAEALGKGDTTFVSITAEEMATLERIRAVNKNISDLTGLAFAKNLTELYLYGNPLSDISPLASLTKLRVIDAPHTKISDLSPLASLHNLEEISVRHAPISSLAPLANLKNLKKLDTTHSDISDLSPLAGLTNLTRLLLYDCKATDLSPLKGLTKLRWLGFQHTDNISDFSPLSGLTELRHLDLFNTEISDLSPLARLVNLETLILVENRIVDVSPLASLRNLKKLELHVNNISDFSPLNQIRGSIEVFTWYSNPGFPQGGPKIEGPWLWLPLPVEVDETGHPMDHLAEASNGQLTEQQVATQGATEGTVVGEGIWSVGTLEPYKANDRRSNVSNLKRLLDAQGAIEFSDAGNFVVYGSITLYSPRTQHTKIFIGASEPRKVYLNSKLVHEDYTEYTIEAWAHDYQTFFPITLQPGKNVLLIKLGDEWDNDLLSLFFGFEPGTEYKVSNPRVGYTLSETAIHVGDTFTLEVNAENVFDLAGWQFDVVFDPAVLEAIEVNEGDFLKAEGGTTFFQGGTINNATGKITKLSSARLSEDGVSGTGTLLSVTFAAKAGGETRLSLHNFQLGSVTGEIINAGPHEFVFTIEGQLVTGDVNRDGQVSVLDLILVAQHLGKDVSANPQADVNRDGVINIQDLILVAQHLGESTDAAAPSAIAINDLDLLDPAMIQAWITQAQ
;
A
#
# COMPACT_ATOMS: atom_id res chain seq x y z
N MET A 1 -15.08 55.01 -53.17
CA MET A 1 -13.72 55.08 -53.74
C MET A 1 -12.72 55.20 -52.58
N LYS A 2 -11.68 54.35 -52.54
CA LYS A 2 -10.57 54.28 -51.55
C LYS A 2 -10.81 53.66 -50.15
N ILE A 3 -11.34 52.42 -50.04
CA ILE A 3 -11.04 51.51 -48.90
C ILE A 3 -10.91 50.04 -49.36
N GLY A 4 -11.68 49.59 -50.37
CA GLY A 4 -11.68 48.19 -50.83
C GLY A 4 -10.48 47.69 -51.66
N ARG A 5 -9.39 48.46 -51.80
CA ARG A 5 -8.20 48.04 -52.59
C ARG A 5 -6.96 47.73 -51.74
N TYR A 6 -6.96 48.11 -50.46
CA TYR A 6 -5.84 47.80 -49.54
C TYR A 6 -6.01 46.46 -48.82
N LEU A 7 -7.26 46.02 -48.57
CA LEU A 7 -7.50 44.74 -47.89
C LEU A 7 -7.18 43.52 -48.77
N LEU A 8 -7.39 43.61 -50.09
CA LEU A 8 -7.09 42.52 -51.02
C LEU A 8 -5.58 42.34 -51.26
N ILE A 9 -4.79 43.43 -51.18
CA ILE A 9 -3.33 43.38 -51.37
C ILE A 9 -2.63 42.87 -50.10
N VAL A 10 -3.14 43.17 -48.90
CA VAL A 10 -2.58 42.62 -47.64
C VAL A 10 -2.91 41.14 -47.47
N LEU A 11 -4.10 40.68 -47.92
CA LEU A 11 -4.44 39.25 -47.91
C LEU A 11 -3.62 38.43 -48.92
N LEU A 12 -3.34 38.97 -50.11
CA LEU A 12 -2.49 38.32 -51.12
C LEU A 12 -0.99 38.29 -50.72
N ILE A 13 -0.52 39.26 -49.93
CA ILE A 13 0.87 39.27 -49.42
C ILE A 13 1.05 38.32 -48.24
N CYS A 14 0.04 38.13 -47.37
CA CYS A 14 0.14 37.17 -46.26
C CYS A 14 0.04 35.71 -46.75
N ILE A 15 -0.74 35.44 -47.80
CA ILE A 15 -0.80 34.12 -48.45
C ILE A 15 0.52 33.85 -49.20
N GLY A 16 1.11 34.85 -49.86
CA GLY A 16 2.41 34.71 -50.54
C GLY A 16 3.61 34.49 -49.61
N PHE A 17 3.55 34.93 -48.34
CA PHE A 17 4.60 34.67 -47.35
C PHE A 17 4.49 33.29 -46.69
N ALA A 18 3.27 32.74 -46.51
CA ALA A 18 3.08 31.40 -45.94
C ALA A 18 3.49 30.28 -46.92
N PHE A 19 3.30 30.47 -48.23
CA PHE A 19 3.79 29.52 -49.24
C PHE A 19 5.32 29.53 -49.36
N ALA A 20 5.97 30.69 -49.18
CA ALA A 20 7.43 30.80 -49.25
C ALA A 20 8.15 30.16 -48.02
N THR A 21 7.49 30.09 -46.86
CA THR A 21 8.05 29.45 -45.65
C THR A 21 7.91 27.92 -45.66
N ALA A 22 6.84 27.39 -46.27
CA ALA A 22 6.66 25.94 -46.42
C ALA A 22 7.68 25.35 -47.42
N ASP A 23 7.87 25.98 -48.59
CA ASP A 23 8.90 25.60 -49.57
C ASP A 23 10.33 25.64 -48.98
N ALA A 24 10.59 26.59 -48.09
CA ALA A 24 11.90 26.72 -47.44
C ALA A 24 12.13 25.63 -46.37
N GLN A 25 11.07 25.22 -45.65
CA GLN A 25 11.13 24.11 -44.68
C GLN A 25 11.24 22.74 -45.37
N GLU A 26 10.56 22.56 -46.50
CA GLU A 26 10.59 21.31 -47.28
C GLU A 26 11.97 21.12 -47.95
N ASN A 27 12.55 22.17 -48.53
CA ASN A 27 13.92 22.13 -49.04
C ASN A 27 14.94 21.80 -47.94
N LEU A 28 14.75 22.36 -46.73
CA LEU A 28 15.63 22.11 -45.59
C LEU A 28 15.52 20.65 -45.07
N ALA A 29 14.32 20.07 -45.08
CA ALA A 29 14.10 18.66 -44.73
C ALA A 29 14.76 17.71 -45.77
N GLN A 30 14.66 18.03 -47.07
CA GLN A 30 15.32 17.26 -48.12
C GLN A 30 16.86 17.35 -48.04
N GLU A 31 17.41 18.52 -47.73
CA GLU A 31 18.85 18.69 -47.52
C GLU A 31 19.38 17.86 -46.34
N VAL A 32 18.63 17.79 -45.23
CA VAL A 32 18.99 16.94 -44.08
C VAL A 32 18.86 15.46 -44.40
N SER A 33 17.82 15.06 -45.14
CA SER A 33 17.66 13.67 -45.60
C SER A 33 18.87 13.21 -46.40
N ALA A 34 19.35 14.01 -47.35
CA ALA A 34 20.55 13.70 -48.12
C ALA A 34 21.81 13.55 -47.24
N ILE A 35 21.93 14.34 -46.17
CA ILE A 35 23.03 14.20 -45.18
C ILE A 35 22.91 12.88 -44.42
N PHE A 36 21.69 12.52 -43.99
CA PHE A 36 21.44 11.26 -43.27
C PHE A 36 21.69 10.05 -44.14
N GLU A 37 21.24 10.04 -45.40
CA GLU A 37 21.52 8.99 -46.36
C GLU A 37 23.02 8.74 -46.55
N GLN A 38 23.81 9.82 -46.68
CA GLN A 38 25.24 9.71 -46.95
C GLN A 38 26.07 9.32 -45.72
N SER A 39 25.66 9.72 -44.53
CA SER A 39 26.56 9.72 -43.36
C SER A 39 26.01 9.04 -42.10
N CYS A 40 24.70 8.81 -42.02
CA CYS A 40 24.05 8.27 -40.82
C CYS A 40 23.37 6.92 -41.07
N LEU A 41 22.72 6.74 -42.22
CA LEU A 41 22.01 5.50 -42.57
C LEU A 41 22.93 4.30 -42.82
N ILE A 42 24.23 4.52 -43.04
CA ILE A 42 25.22 3.43 -43.11
C ILE A 42 25.26 2.65 -41.79
N CYS A 43 25.05 3.34 -40.67
CA CYS A 43 25.04 2.73 -39.32
C CYS A 43 23.62 2.51 -38.77
N HIS A 44 22.68 3.39 -39.15
CA HIS A 44 21.32 3.47 -38.57
C HIS A 44 20.19 3.20 -39.57
N GLY A 45 20.51 2.72 -40.78
CA GLY A 45 19.54 2.29 -41.78
C GLY A 45 19.19 0.79 -41.63
N PRO A 46 18.28 0.25 -42.47
CA PRO A 46 17.73 -1.12 -42.35
C PRO A 46 18.76 -2.27 -42.40
N HIS A 47 20.00 -1.98 -42.78
CA HIS A 47 21.12 -2.92 -42.86
C HIS A 47 22.36 -2.44 -42.08
N GLY A 48 22.18 -1.43 -41.22
CA GLY A 48 23.25 -0.81 -40.44
C GLY A 48 23.61 -1.61 -39.20
N SER A 49 24.80 -1.36 -38.65
CA SER A 49 25.33 -2.10 -37.49
C SER A 49 24.63 -1.79 -36.16
N PHE A 50 23.75 -0.77 -36.12
CA PHE A 50 23.09 -0.28 -34.90
C PHE A 50 21.56 -0.18 -35.06
N THR A 51 20.95 -1.06 -35.86
CA THR A 51 19.50 -1.12 -36.14
C THR A 51 18.64 -1.28 -34.89
N GLU A 52 19.15 -1.85 -33.80
CA GLU A 52 18.40 -2.07 -32.56
C GLU A 52 18.39 -0.85 -31.60
N GLN A 53 19.24 0.16 -31.84
CA GLN A 53 19.44 1.26 -30.89
C GLN A 53 18.92 2.63 -31.37
N LEU A 54 18.90 2.85 -32.69
CA LEU A 54 18.38 4.05 -33.32
C LEU A 54 18.16 3.76 -34.81
N ILE A 55 16.90 3.76 -35.23
CA ILE A 55 16.51 3.75 -36.63
C ILE A 55 16.21 5.20 -37.03
N ILE A 56 16.70 5.61 -38.19
CA ILE A 56 16.45 6.95 -38.75
C ILE A 56 15.58 6.76 -40.00
N GLN A 57 14.26 6.64 -39.84
CA GLN A 57 13.33 6.52 -40.97
C GLN A 57 12.54 7.80 -41.25
N SER A 58 12.20 8.58 -40.22
CA SER A 58 11.54 9.88 -40.36
C SER A 58 12.06 10.88 -39.33
N SER A 59 11.75 12.17 -39.52
CA SER A 59 12.06 13.16 -38.49
C SER A 59 11.26 12.93 -37.22
N GLN A 60 10.01 12.49 -37.38
CA GLN A 60 9.07 12.30 -36.28
C GLN A 60 9.56 11.23 -35.30
N GLU A 61 10.18 10.16 -35.81
CA GLU A 61 10.76 9.11 -34.98
C GLU A 61 11.87 9.64 -34.05
N LEU A 62 12.72 10.55 -34.54
CA LEU A 62 13.77 11.17 -33.74
C LEU A 62 13.22 12.14 -32.68
N ILE A 63 12.07 12.75 -32.94
CA ILE A 63 11.37 13.61 -32.00
C ILE A 63 10.70 12.76 -30.90
N ASP A 64 9.97 11.73 -31.30
CA ASP A 64 9.21 10.86 -30.39
C ASP A 64 10.13 10.09 -29.43
N THR A 65 11.31 9.70 -29.89
CA THR A 65 12.34 9.04 -29.07
C THR A 65 13.15 10.01 -28.18
N GLY A 66 12.78 11.30 -28.17
CA GLY A 66 13.43 12.35 -27.39
C GLY A 66 14.87 12.66 -27.83
N LYS A 67 15.28 12.15 -29.00
CA LYS A 67 16.64 12.36 -29.52
C LYS A 67 16.79 13.76 -30.09
N ILE A 68 15.70 14.29 -30.66
CA ILE A 68 15.55 15.67 -31.10
C ILE A 68 14.45 16.33 -30.28
N ILE A 69 14.74 17.55 -29.82
CA ILE A 69 13.77 18.45 -29.21
C ILE A 69 13.51 19.55 -30.25
N PRO A 70 12.33 19.58 -30.89
CA PRO A 70 11.98 20.58 -31.89
C PRO A 70 12.25 22.00 -31.39
N GLU A 71 12.74 22.86 -32.28
CA GLU A 71 13.10 24.26 -32.01
C GLU A 71 14.29 24.45 -31.05
N ASN A 72 14.78 23.38 -30.40
CA ASN A 72 15.85 23.44 -29.41
C ASN A 72 17.01 22.46 -29.71
N PRO A 73 17.94 22.85 -30.60
CA PRO A 73 19.12 22.03 -30.92
C PRO A 73 20.02 21.79 -29.71
N ASP A 74 20.17 22.77 -28.83
CA ASP A 74 21.15 22.70 -27.74
C ASP A 74 20.73 21.68 -26.67
N SER A 75 19.42 21.43 -26.52
CA SER A 75 18.87 20.36 -25.68
C SER A 75 18.65 19.02 -26.41
N SER A 76 18.83 18.99 -27.74
CA SER A 76 18.69 17.76 -28.54
C SER A 76 19.95 16.89 -28.41
N ILE A 77 19.83 15.72 -27.76
CA ILE A 77 20.98 14.82 -27.57
C ILE A 77 21.61 14.37 -28.89
N PHE A 78 20.80 14.25 -29.95
CA PHE A 78 21.29 13.98 -31.31
C PHE A 78 22.27 15.07 -31.77
N TYR A 79 21.90 16.34 -31.65
CA TYR A 79 22.76 17.46 -32.04
C TYR A 79 24.02 17.55 -31.15
N GLN A 80 23.89 17.34 -29.83
CA GLN A 80 25.03 17.28 -28.91
C GLN A 80 26.06 16.22 -29.32
N ARG A 81 25.61 15.05 -29.82
CA ARG A 81 26.49 13.98 -30.31
C ARG A 81 27.22 14.32 -31.61
N LEU A 82 26.66 15.19 -32.46
CA LEU A 82 27.30 15.63 -33.69
C LEU A 82 28.42 16.65 -33.44
N ILE A 83 28.30 17.45 -32.37
CA ILE A 83 29.28 18.49 -32.00
C ILE A 83 30.27 18.05 -30.92
N GLU A 84 30.15 16.82 -30.41
CA GLU A 84 31.07 16.23 -29.44
C GLU A 84 32.51 16.18 -29.99
N THR A 85 33.50 16.41 -29.14
CA THR A 85 34.93 16.44 -29.51
C THR A 85 35.66 15.13 -29.22
N ALA A 86 35.16 14.34 -28.27
CA ALA A 86 35.67 13.00 -27.97
C ALA A 86 35.32 12.02 -29.09
N VAL A 87 36.33 11.45 -29.78
CA VAL A 87 36.15 10.61 -30.99
C VAL A 87 35.32 9.37 -30.69
N GLU A 88 35.44 8.81 -29.50
CA GLU A 88 34.69 7.64 -29.00
C GLU A 88 33.22 7.93 -28.65
N LYS A 89 32.82 9.21 -28.59
CA LYS A 89 31.44 9.64 -28.26
C LYS A 89 30.75 10.42 -29.37
N ARG A 90 31.51 10.87 -30.38
CA ARG A 90 31.08 11.71 -31.50
C ARG A 90 30.45 10.87 -32.62
N MET A 91 29.32 11.33 -33.15
CA MET A 91 28.68 10.76 -34.34
C MET A 91 29.18 11.46 -35.63
N PRO A 92 29.36 10.72 -36.75
CA PRO A 92 29.24 9.26 -36.88
C PRO A 92 30.47 8.54 -36.28
N LEU A 93 30.22 7.49 -35.49
CA LEU A 93 31.25 6.76 -34.73
C LEU A 93 32.19 6.01 -35.68
N GLY A 94 33.51 6.19 -35.51
CA GLY A 94 34.52 5.55 -36.38
C GLY A 94 34.68 6.19 -37.78
N GLN A 95 34.00 7.31 -38.05
CA GLN A 95 34.10 8.07 -39.31
C GLN A 95 34.64 9.50 -39.07
N PRO A 96 35.15 10.19 -40.11
CA PRO A 96 35.49 11.61 -40.03
C PRO A 96 34.30 12.46 -39.55
N PRO A 97 34.54 13.62 -38.89
CA PRO A 97 33.47 14.54 -38.51
C PRO A 97 32.72 15.05 -39.73
N LEU A 98 31.40 15.19 -39.58
CA LEU A 98 30.57 15.84 -40.57
C LEU A 98 31.12 17.25 -40.86
N PRO A 99 31.08 17.70 -42.12
CA PRO A 99 31.48 19.06 -42.46
C PRO A 99 30.70 20.08 -41.60
N PRO A 100 31.33 21.18 -41.14
CA PRO A 100 30.64 22.20 -40.34
C PRO A 100 29.37 22.74 -41.00
N ALA A 101 29.32 22.79 -42.34
CA ALA A 101 28.14 23.17 -43.09
C ALA A 101 26.97 22.17 -42.91
N ALA A 102 27.24 20.86 -42.91
CA ALA A 102 26.21 19.83 -42.71
C ALA A 102 25.66 19.85 -41.29
N ILE A 103 26.53 20.06 -40.29
CA ILE A 103 26.12 20.23 -38.88
C ILE A 103 25.24 21.48 -38.74
N GLN A 104 25.59 22.57 -39.43
CA GLN A 104 24.80 23.80 -39.43
C GLN A 104 23.43 23.63 -40.10
N THR A 105 23.34 22.88 -41.20
CA THR A 105 22.07 22.53 -41.87
C THR A 105 21.18 21.69 -40.94
N ILE A 106 21.73 20.67 -40.27
CA ILE A 106 21.00 19.88 -39.26
C ILE A 106 20.53 20.76 -38.11
N ARG A 107 21.37 21.70 -37.64
CA ARG A 107 20.99 22.65 -36.58
C ARG A 107 19.80 23.51 -37.00
N GLN A 108 19.85 24.07 -38.21
CA GLN A 108 18.78 24.92 -38.76
C GLN A 108 17.48 24.15 -38.94
N TRP A 109 17.58 22.90 -39.35
CA TRP A 109 16.44 22.01 -39.48
C TRP A 109 15.79 21.70 -38.12
N ILE A 110 16.57 21.42 -37.07
CA ILE A 110 16.04 21.27 -35.70
C ILE A 110 15.39 22.58 -35.22
N GLN A 111 16.02 23.73 -35.48
CA GLN A 111 15.46 25.06 -35.15
C GLN A 111 14.14 25.33 -35.87
N ALA A 112 13.96 24.79 -37.08
CA ALA A 112 12.74 24.92 -37.87
C ALA A 112 11.63 23.95 -37.45
N GLY A 113 11.78 23.25 -36.31
CA GLY A 113 10.83 22.27 -35.80
C GLY A 113 11.06 20.84 -36.28
N ALA A 114 12.21 20.56 -36.90
CA ALA A 114 12.56 19.26 -37.49
C ALA A 114 11.46 18.71 -38.44
N PRO A 115 11.05 19.48 -39.47
CA PRO A 115 10.03 19.05 -40.43
C PRO A 115 10.42 17.73 -41.11
N ASP A 116 9.42 16.86 -41.32
CA ASP A 116 9.67 15.51 -41.84
C ASP A 116 10.14 15.53 -43.28
N TRP A 117 11.16 14.74 -43.58
CA TRP A 117 11.66 14.57 -44.95
C TRP A 117 10.82 13.56 -45.74
N ASN A 118 9.91 12.85 -45.08
CA ASN A 118 8.94 11.95 -45.71
C ASN A 118 7.63 12.64 -46.13
N THR A 119 7.45 13.95 -45.88
CA THR A 119 6.29 14.69 -46.43
C THR A 119 6.45 14.97 -47.91
N ALA A 120 6.51 13.91 -48.72
CA ALA A 120 5.89 13.98 -50.03
C ALA A 120 4.38 13.90 -49.77
N ALA A 121 3.69 15.04 -49.77
CA ALA A 121 2.24 15.06 -49.86
C ALA A 121 1.85 14.28 -51.13
N ARG A 122 1.42 13.01 -50.98
CA ARG A 122 0.71 12.31 -52.04
C ARG A 122 -0.67 12.96 -52.14
N THR A 123 -0.74 14.07 -52.87
CA THR A 123 -1.96 14.82 -53.18
C THR A 123 -2.88 14.11 -54.18
N ASP A 124 -2.65 12.82 -54.48
CA ASP A 124 -3.37 12.09 -55.53
C ASP A 124 -3.62 10.60 -55.16
N ILE A 125 -3.94 10.32 -53.89
CA ILE A 125 -4.51 9.01 -53.53
C ILE A 125 -6.00 9.05 -53.85
N ASN A 126 -6.44 8.22 -54.79
CA ASN A 126 -7.86 8.05 -55.09
C ASN A 126 -8.52 7.36 -53.88
N PHE A 127 -9.19 8.14 -53.03
CA PHE A 127 -9.83 7.68 -51.80
C PHE A 127 -10.85 6.58 -52.10
N ILE A 128 -10.68 5.40 -51.49
CA ILE A 128 -11.61 4.28 -51.66
C ILE A 128 -12.74 4.46 -50.63
N THR A 129 -13.94 4.74 -51.12
CA THR A 129 -15.10 4.94 -50.26
C THR A 129 -15.59 3.62 -49.65
N THR A 130 -16.27 3.69 -48.50
CA THR A 130 -16.93 2.52 -47.88
C THR A 130 -17.90 1.84 -48.85
N GLN A 131 -18.56 2.61 -49.73
CA GLN A 131 -19.43 2.05 -50.77
C GLN A 131 -18.67 1.20 -51.78
N GLU A 132 -17.53 1.68 -52.29
CA GLU A 132 -16.68 0.96 -53.24
C GLU A 132 -16.09 -0.30 -52.61
N MET A 133 -15.64 -0.22 -51.35
CA MET A 133 -15.13 -1.38 -50.60
C MET A 133 -16.21 -2.46 -50.45
N LEU A 134 -17.40 -2.11 -49.93
CA LEU A 134 -18.51 -3.05 -49.78
C LEU A 134 -18.97 -3.62 -51.12
N GLN A 135 -19.00 -2.81 -52.19
CA GLN A 135 -19.35 -3.29 -53.53
C GLN A 135 -18.32 -4.29 -54.06
N THR A 136 -17.03 -4.05 -53.81
CA THR A 136 -15.96 -4.95 -54.24
C THR A 136 -16.07 -6.31 -53.55
N ILE A 137 -16.33 -6.31 -52.24
CA ILE A 137 -16.60 -7.53 -51.47
C ILE A 137 -17.86 -8.24 -51.98
N GLU A 138 -18.97 -7.53 -52.17
CA GLU A 138 -20.22 -8.09 -52.68
C GLU A 138 -20.05 -8.74 -54.06
N ASN A 139 -19.34 -8.09 -54.98
CA ASN A 139 -19.05 -8.64 -56.29
C ASN A 139 -18.22 -9.94 -56.20
N HIS A 140 -17.23 -9.98 -55.30
CA HIS A 140 -16.44 -11.18 -55.08
C HIS A 140 -17.28 -12.30 -54.48
N VAL A 141 -18.05 -12.06 -53.41
CA VAL A 141 -18.96 -13.05 -52.81
C VAL A 141 -19.95 -13.61 -53.84
N GLN A 142 -20.50 -12.75 -54.71
CA GLN A 142 -21.43 -13.18 -55.76
C GLN A 142 -20.77 -14.03 -56.85
N SER A 143 -19.45 -13.90 -57.04
CA SER A 143 -18.67 -14.74 -57.96
C SER A 143 -18.37 -16.14 -57.40
N LEU A 144 -18.51 -16.33 -56.08
CA LEU A 144 -18.35 -17.63 -55.42
C LEU A 144 -19.63 -18.48 -55.53
N ASP A 145 -19.45 -19.81 -55.53
CA ASP A 145 -20.55 -20.77 -55.42
C ASP A 145 -21.32 -20.54 -54.11
N THR A 146 -22.65 -20.71 -54.14
CA THR A 146 -23.51 -20.42 -52.97
C THR A 146 -23.14 -21.22 -51.72
N PHE A 147 -22.51 -22.39 -51.89
CA PHE A 147 -22.00 -23.20 -50.79
C PHE A 147 -20.77 -22.59 -50.12
N ASP A 148 -19.91 -21.89 -50.87
CA ASP A 148 -18.64 -21.37 -50.38
C ASP A 148 -18.78 -20.00 -49.71
N ARG A 149 -19.85 -19.27 -50.00
CA ARG A 149 -20.09 -17.90 -49.49
C ARG A 149 -20.05 -17.83 -47.96
N ALA A 150 -20.58 -18.83 -47.28
CA ALA A 150 -20.59 -18.90 -45.82
C ALA A 150 -19.18 -18.98 -45.18
N PHE A 151 -18.17 -19.39 -45.94
CA PHE A 151 -16.78 -19.53 -45.48
C PHE A 151 -15.89 -18.36 -45.92
N ALA A 152 -16.39 -17.45 -46.76
CA ALA A 152 -15.65 -16.30 -47.22
C ALA A 152 -15.47 -15.29 -46.09
N ARG A 153 -14.26 -14.78 -45.87
CA ARG A 153 -13.95 -13.65 -44.96
C ARG A 153 -12.91 -12.74 -45.58
N TYR A 154 -12.85 -11.49 -45.09
CA TYR A 154 -11.97 -10.48 -45.67
C TYR A 154 -11.13 -9.77 -44.61
N PHE A 155 -9.91 -9.41 -44.98
CA PHE A 155 -9.12 -8.43 -44.27
C PHE A 155 -8.96 -7.18 -45.13
N THR A 156 -8.94 -6.00 -44.53
CA THR A 156 -8.77 -4.75 -45.28
C THR A 156 -7.66 -3.87 -44.71
N SER A 157 -6.85 -3.32 -45.62
CA SER A 157 -5.91 -2.23 -45.38
C SER A 157 -6.35 -0.95 -46.12
N THR A 158 -7.62 -0.86 -46.51
CA THR A 158 -8.17 0.30 -47.21
C THR A 158 -8.05 1.57 -46.35
N HIS A 159 -8.25 1.50 -45.04
CA HIS A 159 -8.07 2.64 -44.14
C HIS A 159 -6.61 3.11 -44.08
N LEU A 160 -5.64 2.20 -44.11
CA LEU A 160 -4.22 2.52 -44.18
C LEU A 160 -3.85 3.20 -45.51
N TYR A 161 -4.36 2.65 -46.63
CA TYR A 161 -4.19 3.25 -47.95
C TYR A 161 -4.80 4.66 -48.01
N ASN A 162 -6.02 4.84 -47.51
CA ASN A 162 -6.72 6.13 -47.47
C ASN A 162 -6.05 7.14 -46.51
N ALA A 163 -5.36 6.66 -45.46
CA ALA A 163 -4.61 7.50 -44.53
C ALA A 163 -3.28 8.01 -45.10
N GLY A 164 -2.82 7.47 -46.24
CA GLY A 164 -1.61 7.92 -46.92
C GLY A 164 -0.42 6.97 -46.87
N GLU A 165 -0.61 5.72 -46.43
CA GLU A 165 0.49 4.77 -46.32
C GLU A 165 1.21 4.50 -47.66
N THR A 166 2.52 4.30 -47.58
CA THR A 166 3.33 4.03 -48.78
C THR A 166 3.02 2.65 -49.35
N THR A 167 3.32 2.45 -50.64
CA THR A 167 3.10 1.16 -51.30
C THR A 167 4.00 0.07 -50.69
N GLU A 168 5.18 0.45 -50.25
CA GLU A 168 6.14 -0.39 -49.55
C GLU A 168 5.61 -0.84 -48.18
N THR A 169 5.05 0.09 -47.40
CA THR A 169 4.42 -0.21 -46.10
C THR A 169 3.20 -1.11 -46.27
N LEU A 170 2.31 -0.84 -47.23
CA LEU A 170 1.13 -1.67 -47.50
C LEU A 170 1.51 -3.11 -47.90
N ARG A 171 2.57 -3.27 -48.70
CA ARG A 171 3.12 -4.61 -49.02
C ARG A 171 3.71 -5.30 -47.79
N ALA A 172 4.28 -4.56 -46.85
CA ALA A 172 4.76 -5.13 -45.59
C ALA A 172 3.61 -5.59 -44.70
N TYR A 173 2.51 -4.82 -44.60
CA TYR A 173 1.27 -5.27 -43.96
C TYR A 173 0.72 -6.56 -44.59
N GLN A 174 0.75 -6.66 -45.92
CA GLN A 174 0.32 -7.88 -46.63
C GLN A 174 1.19 -9.10 -46.25
N ARG A 175 2.51 -8.95 -46.19
CA ARG A 175 3.42 -10.04 -45.75
C ARG A 175 3.16 -10.43 -44.31
N ALA A 176 3.00 -9.45 -43.42
CA ALA A 176 2.67 -9.66 -42.02
C ALA A 176 1.35 -10.42 -41.86
N LEU A 177 0.31 -10.01 -42.60
CA LEU A 177 -1.01 -10.65 -42.59
C LEU A 177 -0.87 -12.12 -43.01
N SER A 178 -0.21 -12.36 -44.14
CA SER A 178 0.05 -13.71 -44.67
C SER A 178 0.79 -14.59 -43.65
N LYS A 179 1.81 -14.04 -42.97
CA LYS A 179 2.54 -14.75 -41.92
C LYS A 179 1.64 -15.07 -40.72
N LEU A 180 0.91 -14.09 -40.20
CA LEU A 180 0.16 -14.25 -38.96
C LEU A 180 -1.04 -15.18 -39.12
N VAL A 181 -1.85 -15.05 -40.19
CA VAL A 181 -3.01 -15.94 -40.39
C VAL A 181 -2.59 -17.41 -40.48
N ASN A 182 -1.44 -17.70 -41.10
CA ASN A 182 -0.89 -19.05 -41.17
C ASN A 182 -0.21 -19.49 -39.86
N SER A 183 0.35 -18.55 -39.08
CA SER A 183 0.90 -18.83 -37.74
C SER A 183 -0.19 -19.06 -36.69
N LEU A 184 -1.44 -18.74 -37.02
CA LEU A 184 -2.65 -18.94 -36.21
C LEU A 184 -3.52 -20.09 -36.74
N SER A 185 -2.94 -21.03 -37.49
CA SER A 185 -3.69 -22.04 -38.22
C SER A 185 -3.15 -23.46 -38.01
N TRP A 186 -4.08 -24.40 -37.87
CA TRP A 186 -3.80 -25.85 -37.92
C TRP A 186 -3.90 -26.42 -39.35
N GLY A 187 -4.16 -25.57 -40.35
CA GLY A 187 -4.15 -25.93 -41.76
C GLY A 187 -2.80 -26.52 -42.18
N ARG A 188 -2.84 -27.47 -43.12
CA ARG A 188 -1.65 -28.22 -43.56
C ARG A 188 -0.75 -27.47 -44.54
N GLY A 189 -1.24 -26.39 -45.13
CA GLY A 189 -0.53 -25.63 -46.14
C GLY A 189 -0.44 -24.16 -45.75
N VAL A 190 0.58 -23.48 -46.28
CA VAL A 190 0.64 -22.02 -46.20
C VAL A 190 -0.22 -21.43 -47.32
N ILE A 191 -1.29 -20.74 -46.96
CA ILE A 191 -2.24 -20.13 -47.90
C ILE A 191 -2.15 -18.61 -47.77
N LYS A 192 -1.90 -17.92 -48.89
CA LYS A 192 -1.80 -16.45 -48.91
C LYS A 192 -3.20 -15.84 -49.03
N PRO A 193 -3.57 -14.85 -48.21
CA PRO A 193 -4.75 -14.04 -48.46
C PRO A 193 -4.72 -13.42 -49.86
N GLN A 194 -5.81 -13.56 -50.62
CA GLN A 194 -5.87 -13.17 -52.03
C GLN A 194 -6.40 -11.74 -52.18
N PRO A 195 -5.67 -10.80 -52.81
CA PRO A 195 -6.21 -9.47 -53.08
C PRO A 195 -7.34 -9.53 -54.10
N ILE A 196 -8.46 -8.85 -53.83
CA ILE A 196 -9.64 -8.83 -54.72
C ILE A 196 -9.87 -7.46 -55.40
N ASP A 197 -9.04 -6.47 -55.09
CA ASP A 197 -9.03 -5.14 -55.69
C ASP A 197 -7.67 -4.82 -56.34
N SER A 198 -7.66 -3.86 -57.29
CA SER A 198 -6.45 -3.52 -58.04
C SER A 198 -5.35 -2.85 -57.19
N GLN A 199 -5.72 -2.27 -56.06
CA GLN A 199 -4.84 -1.59 -55.12
C GLN A 199 -4.26 -2.58 -54.08
N ALA A 200 -4.73 -3.84 -54.08
CA ALA A 200 -4.40 -4.87 -53.11
C ALA A 200 -4.61 -4.39 -51.67
N THR A 201 -5.80 -3.83 -51.40
CA THR A 201 -6.21 -3.34 -50.09
C THR A 201 -7.27 -4.22 -49.43
N ILE A 202 -7.92 -5.13 -50.16
CA ILE A 202 -8.94 -6.04 -49.64
C ILE A 202 -8.51 -7.48 -49.94
N PHE A 203 -8.33 -8.27 -48.89
CA PHE A 203 -7.77 -9.62 -48.96
C PHE A 203 -8.81 -10.67 -48.56
N TYR A 204 -9.14 -11.57 -49.48
CA TYR A 204 -10.02 -12.71 -49.27
C TYR A 204 -9.29 -13.90 -48.63
N ILE A 205 -9.97 -14.54 -47.69
CA ILE A 205 -9.62 -15.86 -47.16
C ILE A 205 -10.85 -16.79 -47.16
N ASP A 206 -10.60 -18.09 -47.29
CA ASP A 206 -11.56 -19.14 -47.02
C ASP A 206 -11.24 -19.75 -45.65
N LEU A 207 -12.20 -19.80 -44.73
CA LEU A 207 -11.96 -20.31 -43.38
C LEU A 207 -11.46 -21.77 -43.35
N ARG A 208 -11.82 -22.58 -44.35
CA ARG A 208 -11.46 -24.00 -44.43
C ARG A 208 -9.99 -24.22 -44.70
N ASP A 209 -9.36 -23.30 -45.41
CA ASP A 209 -7.93 -23.34 -45.70
C ASP A 209 -7.08 -23.27 -44.42
N TYR A 210 -7.63 -22.68 -43.36
CA TYR A 210 -6.96 -22.46 -42.09
C TYR A 210 -7.45 -23.36 -40.95
N GLU A 211 -8.41 -24.27 -41.22
CA GLU A 211 -9.15 -25.05 -40.22
C GLU A 211 -9.90 -24.18 -39.19
N TRP A 212 -10.38 -23.01 -39.61
CA TRP A 212 -11.08 -22.05 -38.74
C TRP A 212 -12.59 -22.28 -38.65
N GLU A 213 -13.15 -23.16 -39.50
CA GLU A 213 -14.55 -23.57 -39.52
C GLU A 213 -14.86 -24.73 -38.57
N ILE A 214 -13.86 -25.52 -38.17
CA ILE A 214 -14.04 -26.71 -37.32
C ILE A 214 -14.18 -26.29 -35.84
N GLY A 215 -15.28 -26.68 -35.20
CA GLY A 215 -15.55 -26.38 -33.79
C GLY A 215 -16.38 -25.10 -33.58
N THR A 216 -15.87 -24.15 -32.79
CA THR A 216 -16.54 -22.90 -32.37
C THR A 216 -16.51 -21.76 -33.39
N ASN A 217 -16.04 -21.99 -34.63
CA ASN A 217 -15.78 -20.98 -35.66
C ASN A 217 -14.79 -19.89 -35.17
N ARG A 218 -13.49 -20.05 -35.48
CA ARG A 218 -12.43 -19.14 -35.00
C ARG A 218 -12.62 -17.70 -35.47
N TRP A 219 -13.29 -17.50 -36.59
CA TRP A 219 -13.66 -16.15 -37.04
C TRP A 219 -14.54 -15.45 -36.00
N THR A 220 -15.51 -16.13 -35.39
CA THR A 220 -16.39 -15.54 -34.38
C THR A 220 -15.63 -15.03 -33.15
N LEU A 221 -14.47 -15.62 -32.81
CA LEU A 221 -13.58 -15.10 -31.77
C LEU A 221 -12.98 -13.75 -32.19
N ILE A 222 -12.56 -13.64 -33.45
CA ILE A 222 -12.07 -12.39 -34.04
C ILE A 222 -13.19 -11.33 -34.04
N GLU A 223 -14.41 -11.69 -34.43
CA GLU A 223 -15.57 -10.78 -34.42
C GLU A 223 -15.88 -10.24 -33.03
N THR A 224 -15.74 -11.10 -32.00
CA THR A 224 -16.05 -10.75 -30.60
C THR A 224 -15.10 -9.67 -30.05
N GLU A 225 -13.85 -9.71 -30.48
CA GLU A 225 -12.82 -8.75 -30.05
C GLU A 225 -12.72 -7.52 -30.97
N TYR A 226 -13.26 -7.58 -32.19
CA TYR A 226 -13.09 -6.53 -33.20
C TYR A 226 -13.86 -5.24 -32.83
N PRO A 227 -13.16 -4.11 -32.56
CA PRO A 227 -13.77 -2.89 -32.05
C PRO A 227 -14.23 -1.93 -33.15
N TYR A 228 -13.84 -2.16 -34.42
CA TYR A 228 -14.10 -1.24 -35.52
C TYR A 228 -15.35 -1.64 -36.32
N ASN A 229 -16.43 -1.98 -35.62
CA ASN A 229 -17.71 -2.30 -36.26
C ASN A 229 -18.37 -1.04 -36.78
N VAL A 230 -18.71 -1.02 -38.07
CA VAL A 230 -19.36 0.13 -38.70
C VAL A 230 -20.88 -0.10 -38.74
N ALA A 231 -21.63 0.85 -38.20
CA ALA A 231 -23.09 0.94 -38.33
C ALA A 231 -23.48 2.10 -39.25
N PHE A 232 -24.58 1.95 -40.00
CA PHE A 232 -25.06 2.93 -40.97
C PHE A 232 -26.48 3.40 -40.63
N ASP A 233 -26.71 4.71 -40.58
CA ASP A 233 -28.02 5.28 -40.21
C ASP A 233 -29.07 5.22 -41.33
N THR A 234 -30.32 5.01 -40.93
CA THR A 234 -31.42 4.60 -41.81
C THR A 234 -31.99 5.72 -42.70
N PRO A 235 -32.02 7.01 -42.30
CA PRO A 235 -32.47 8.09 -43.20
C PRO A 235 -31.44 8.50 -44.26
N THR A 236 -30.13 8.29 -44.03
CA THR A 236 -29.06 8.86 -44.86
C THR A 236 -28.18 7.82 -45.57
N GLN A 237 -28.11 6.57 -45.07
CA GLN A 237 -27.18 5.54 -45.56
C GLN A 237 -27.84 4.18 -45.83
N THR A 238 -29.13 4.17 -46.23
CA THR A 238 -29.91 2.94 -46.46
C THR A 238 -29.21 1.94 -47.39
N VAL A 239 -28.58 2.41 -48.47
CA VAL A 239 -27.87 1.55 -49.44
C VAL A 239 -26.67 0.83 -48.82
N LEU A 240 -25.89 1.51 -47.98
CA LEU A 240 -24.72 0.91 -47.31
C LEU A 240 -25.18 -0.13 -46.28
N ARG A 241 -26.24 0.19 -45.54
CA ARG A 241 -26.86 -0.73 -44.58
C ARG A 241 -27.36 -2.01 -45.25
N GLU A 242 -28.09 -1.87 -46.37
CA GLU A 242 -28.58 -3.03 -47.13
C GLU A 242 -27.44 -3.90 -47.63
N LYS A 243 -26.37 -3.30 -48.16
CA LYS A 243 -25.17 -4.04 -48.60
C LYS A 243 -24.51 -4.82 -47.46
N LEU A 244 -24.25 -4.16 -46.33
CA LEU A 244 -23.66 -4.82 -45.17
C LEU A 244 -24.57 -5.95 -44.65
N THR A 245 -25.89 -5.73 -44.61
CA THR A 245 -26.87 -6.75 -44.21
C THR A 245 -26.85 -7.96 -45.14
N ASN A 246 -26.79 -7.74 -46.45
CA ASN A 246 -26.71 -8.82 -47.44
C ASN A 246 -25.41 -9.61 -47.31
N LEU A 247 -24.27 -8.93 -47.12
CA LEU A 247 -22.99 -9.59 -46.90
C LEU A 247 -23.01 -10.47 -45.64
N ARG A 248 -23.52 -9.95 -44.52
CA ARG A 248 -23.69 -10.70 -43.26
C ARG A 248 -24.53 -11.97 -43.46
N ALA A 249 -25.63 -11.86 -44.22
CA ALA A 249 -26.50 -12.99 -44.51
C ALA A 249 -25.84 -14.04 -45.42
N GLU A 250 -25.17 -13.62 -46.50
CA GLU A 250 -24.50 -14.54 -47.45
C GLU A 250 -23.27 -15.22 -46.83
N MET A 251 -22.55 -14.52 -45.95
CA MET A 251 -21.32 -15.00 -45.31
C MET A 251 -21.55 -15.67 -43.95
N ASN A 252 -22.78 -15.61 -43.43
CA ASN A 252 -23.15 -16.12 -42.11
C ASN A 252 -22.21 -15.61 -41.00
N CYS A 253 -22.11 -14.28 -40.88
CA CYS A 253 -21.17 -13.60 -39.99
C CYS A 253 -21.69 -12.20 -39.62
N GLU A 254 -21.24 -11.64 -38.50
CA GLU A 254 -21.57 -10.25 -38.11
C GLU A 254 -20.54 -9.25 -38.65
N THR A 255 -19.30 -9.67 -38.81
CA THR A 255 -18.20 -8.82 -39.27
C THR A 255 -17.57 -9.43 -40.53
N PRO A 256 -18.04 -9.04 -41.73
CA PRO A 256 -17.53 -9.56 -43.00
C PRO A 256 -16.05 -9.28 -43.26
N PHE A 257 -15.53 -8.18 -42.71
CA PHE A 257 -14.15 -7.75 -42.92
C PHE A 257 -13.51 -7.17 -41.65
N VAL A 258 -12.19 -7.33 -41.51
CA VAL A 258 -11.41 -6.89 -40.36
C VAL A 258 -10.21 -6.06 -40.80
N HIS A 259 -9.89 -4.97 -40.08
CA HIS A 259 -8.71 -4.16 -40.33
C HIS A 259 -7.40 -4.95 -40.10
N VAL A 260 -6.48 -4.90 -41.06
CA VAL A 260 -5.21 -5.66 -41.04
C VAL A 260 -4.31 -5.25 -39.88
N ASP A 261 -4.13 -3.96 -39.62
CA ASP A 261 -3.30 -3.44 -38.53
C ASP A 261 -3.80 -3.90 -37.15
N TRP A 262 -5.12 -3.81 -36.91
CA TRP A 262 -5.73 -4.31 -35.68
C TRP A 262 -5.53 -5.82 -35.52
N PHE A 263 -5.75 -6.60 -36.57
CA PHE A 263 -5.61 -8.05 -36.51
C PHE A 263 -4.16 -8.43 -36.18
N LEU A 264 -3.18 -7.79 -36.82
CA LEU A 264 -1.76 -8.00 -36.54
C LEU A 264 -1.40 -7.66 -35.09
N ALA A 265 -1.91 -6.53 -34.60
CA ALA A 265 -1.60 -6.05 -33.26
C ALA A 265 -2.28 -6.86 -32.15
N THR A 266 -3.46 -7.42 -32.42
CA THR A 266 -4.32 -8.04 -31.40
C THR A 266 -4.29 -9.56 -31.45
N ALA A 267 -4.39 -10.17 -32.63
CA ALA A 267 -4.43 -11.64 -32.76
C ALA A 267 -3.06 -12.30 -32.53
N SER A 268 -1.98 -11.51 -32.50
CA SER A 268 -0.65 -11.96 -32.08
C SER A 268 -0.48 -12.02 -30.55
N LEU A 269 -1.46 -11.54 -29.77
CA LEU A 269 -1.42 -11.48 -28.31
C LEU A 269 -2.52 -12.34 -27.65
N PRO A 270 -2.28 -12.85 -26.43
CA PRO A 270 -3.32 -13.47 -25.62
C PRO A 270 -4.42 -12.46 -25.22
N PRO A 271 -5.65 -12.91 -24.98
CA PRO A 271 -6.11 -14.30 -25.09
C PRO A 271 -6.39 -14.73 -26.55
N LEU A 272 -6.54 -13.79 -27.49
CA LEU A 272 -6.99 -14.09 -28.85
C LEU A 272 -6.03 -15.02 -29.61
N TYR A 273 -4.71 -14.87 -29.40
CA TYR A 273 -3.69 -15.80 -29.89
C TYR A 273 -3.95 -17.24 -29.44
N HIS A 274 -4.27 -17.42 -28.15
CA HIS A 274 -4.56 -18.74 -27.57
C HIS A 274 -5.87 -19.31 -28.07
N ASP A 275 -6.89 -18.47 -28.19
CA ASP A 275 -8.25 -18.89 -28.52
C ASP A 275 -8.35 -19.31 -30.01
N ILE A 276 -7.66 -18.60 -30.90
CA ILE A 276 -7.60 -18.96 -32.34
C ILE A 276 -6.82 -20.25 -32.54
N LEU A 277 -5.66 -20.40 -31.89
CA LEU A 277 -4.86 -21.62 -31.95
C LEU A 277 -5.43 -22.77 -31.11
N ASP A 278 -6.47 -22.51 -30.30
CA ASP A 278 -7.06 -23.49 -29.39
C ASP A 278 -5.99 -24.14 -28.49
N LEU A 279 -5.09 -23.31 -27.96
CA LEU A 279 -4.02 -23.79 -27.11
C LEU A 279 -4.64 -24.37 -25.83
N PRO A 280 -4.14 -25.50 -25.30
CA PRO A 280 -4.63 -26.04 -24.04
C PRO A 280 -4.13 -25.23 -22.84
N LEU A 281 -4.63 -25.52 -21.63
CA LEU A 281 -4.26 -24.78 -20.42
C LEU A 281 -2.99 -25.33 -19.75
N THR A 282 -2.59 -26.55 -20.10
CA THR A 282 -1.35 -27.16 -19.60
C THR A 282 -0.45 -27.65 -20.73
N ASP A 283 0.86 -27.65 -20.49
CA ASP A 283 1.83 -28.24 -21.41
C ASP A 283 1.58 -29.73 -21.64
N SER A 284 1.11 -30.46 -20.63
CA SER A 284 0.81 -31.89 -20.72
C SER A 284 -0.30 -32.20 -21.72
N GLU A 285 -1.32 -31.34 -21.79
CA GLU A 285 -2.38 -31.42 -22.80
C GLU A 285 -1.84 -31.08 -24.21
N LEU A 286 -0.92 -30.10 -24.30
CA LEU A 286 -0.27 -29.75 -25.56
C LEU A 286 0.61 -30.90 -26.06
N GLU A 287 1.39 -31.49 -25.16
CA GLU A 287 2.24 -32.65 -25.38
C GLU A 287 1.40 -33.82 -25.90
N ALA A 288 0.26 -34.12 -25.26
CA ALA A 288 -0.66 -35.15 -25.73
C ALA A 288 -1.19 -34.87 -27.15
N ARG A 289 -1.57 -33.61 -27.44
CA ARG A 289 -2.04 -33.19 -28.77
C ARG A 289 -0.96 -33.35 -29.85
N LEU A 290 0.29 -33.09 -29.50
CA LEU A 290 1.45 -33.17 -30.39
C LEU A 290 2.10 -34.56 -30.42
N GLU A 291 1.53 -35.54 -29.71
CA GLU A 291 2.05 -36.91 -29.56
C GLU A 291 3.47 -36.94 -28.97
N VAL A 292 3.74 -36.04 -28.04
CA VAL A 292 4.99 -35.96 -27.26
C VAL A 292 4.74 -36.52 -25.87
N ASN A 293 5.63 -37.40 -25.40
CA ASN A 293 5.65 -37.85 -24.01
C ASN A 293 7.03 -37.53 -23.44
N VAL A 294 7.16 -36.39 -22.75
CA VAL A 294 8.44 -35.88 -22.26
C VAL A 294 9.09 -36.87 -21.31
N VAL A 295 8.34 -37.36 -20.32
CA VAL A 295 8.84 -38.30 -19.30
C VAL A 295 9.33 -39.61 -19.92
N GLU A 296 8.57 -40.18 -20.85
CA GLU A 296 8.94 -41.43 -21.51
C GLU A 296 10.13 -41.25 -22.46
N ASN A 297 10.18 -40.13 -23.20
CA ASN A 297 11.30 -39.83 -24.08
C ASN A 297 12.61 -39.70 -23.30
N ILE A 298 12.62 -38.98 -22.18
CA ILE A 298 13.81 -38.82 -21.31
C ILE A 298 14.25 -40.18 -20.74
N ARG A 299 13.30 -41.03 -20.34
CA ARG A 299 13.61 -42.32 -19.73
C ARG A 299 14.14 -43.35 -20.74
N ASN A 300 13.52 -43.43 -21.92
CA ASN A 300 13.69 -44.58 -22.82
C ASN A 300 14.31 -44.22 -24.19
N ALA A 301 14.46 -42.95 -24.54
CA ALA A 301 14.83 -42.52 -25.88
C ALA A 301 15.76 -41.29 -25.93
N ALA A 302 16.58 -41.08 -24.90
CA ALA A 302 17.63 -40.06 -24.90
C ALA A 302 18.59 -40.25 -26.09
N GLY A 303 18.84 -39.18 -26.86
CA GLY A 303 19.64 -39.19 -28.08
C GLY A 303 18.95 -39.85 -29.29
N LYS A 304 17.64 -40.10 -29.21
CA LYS A 304 16.83 -40.73 -30.28
C LYS A 304 15.49 -40.04 -30.53
N ARG A 305 14.78 -39.66 -29.46
CA ARG A 305 13.53 -38.89 -29.51
C ARG A 305 13.56 -37.62 -28.68
N VAL A 306 14.55 -37.50 -27.78
CA VAL A 306 14.84 -36.29 -27.01
C VAL A 306 16.33 -35.99 -26.98
N TRP A 307 16.67 -34.71 -27.10
CA TRP A 307 18.02 -34.17 -27.00
C TRP A 307 17.99 -32.93 -26.13
N ARG A 308 19.00 -32.74 -25.28
CA ARG A 308 19.07 -31.65 -24.30
C ARG A 308 20.36 -30.86 -24.47
N ALA A 309 20.30 -29.56 -24.19
CA ALA A 309 21.45 -28.70 -23.99
C ALA A 309 21.23 -27.82 -22.75
N GLY A 310 22.30 -27.47 -22.05
CA GLY A 310 22.27 -26.58 -20.91
C GLY A 310 23.41 -25.56 -20.96
N PHE A 311 23.11 -24.31 -20.63
CA PHE A 311 24.07 -23.20 -20.72
C PHE A 311 23.78 -22.11 -19.69
N ASN A 312 24.81 -21.36 -19.31
CA ASN A 312 24.75 -20.37 -18.24
C ASN A 312 24.14 -19.01 -18.61
N ASN A 313 24.08 -18.66 -19.90
CA ASN A 313 23.57 -17.36 -20.34
C ASN A 313 22.82 -17.50 -21.66
N SER A 314 21.52 -17.21 -21.64
CA SER A 314 20.63 -17.29 -22.81
C SER A 314 20.42 -15.96 -23.53
N GLY A 315 20.86 -14.85 -22.93
CA GLY A 315 20.53 -13.49 -23.38
C GLY A 315 19.11 -13.02 -23.03
N VAL A 316 18.25 -13.90 -22.50
CA VAL A 316 16.86 -13.60 -22.10
C VAL A 316 16.64 -13.82 -20.60
N SER A 317 17.28 -14.86 -20.03
CA SER A 317 17.36 -15.11 -18.59
C SER A 317 18.75 -14.71 -18.07
N ASN A 318 18.80 -14.21 -16.83
CA ASN A 318 20.07 -13.91 -16.14
C ASN A 318 20.70 -15.14 -15.47
N HIS A 319 20.04 -16.30 -15.55
CA HIS A 319 20.44 -17.56 -14.93
C HIS A 319 20.70 -18.63 -16.00
N ASN A 320 21.23 -19.77 -15.58
CA ASN A 320 21.35 -20.93 -16.45
C ASN A 320 20.01 -21.36 -17.02
N ARG A 321 20.01 -21.98 -18.20
CA ARG A 321 18.81 -22.45 -18.90
C ARG A 321 19.05 -23.85 -19.43
N ILE A 322 18.00 -24.67 -19.47
CA ILE A 322 17.98 -25.95 -20.19
C ILE A 322 17.01 -25.84 -21.37
N VAL A 323 17.38 -26.42 -22.50
CA VAL A 323 16.51 -26.59 -23.66
C VAL A 323 16.50 -28.04 -24.10
N GLU A 324 15.31 -28.54 -24.44
CA GLU A 324 15.04 -29.91 -24.85
C GLU A 324 14.31 -29.93 -26.18
N ARG A 325 14.80 -30.72 -27.13
CA ARG A 325 14.10 -31.01 -28.37
C ARG A 325 13.47 -32.38 -28.29
N HIS A 326 12.18 -32.47 -28.56
CA HIS A 326 11.44 -33.72 -28.76
C HIS A 326 11.00 -33.84 -30.22
N LEU A 327 10.92 -35.09 -30.72
CA LEU A 327 10.16 -35.36 -31.94
C LEU A 327 8.67 -35.20 -31.65
N SER A 328 7.97 -34.45 -32.48
CA SER A 328 6.53 -34.23 -32.41
C SER A 328 5.85 -34.66 -33.71
N ARG A 329 4.51 -34.74 -33.68
CA ARG A 329 3.69 -35.11 -34.83
C ARG A 329 3.94 -34.27 -36.09
N TYR A 330 4.31 -32.99 -35.95
CA TYR A 330 4.44 -32.05 -37.07
C TYR A 330 5.87 -31.52 -37.27
N GLY A 331 6.85 -32.03 -36.50
CA GLY A 331 8.24 -31.60 -36.60
C GLY A 331 8.92 -31.66 -35.24
N ALA A 332 9.39 -30.51 -34.77
CA ALA A 332 10.00 -30.36 -33.46
C ALA A 332 9.00 -29.86 -32.42
N TYR A 333 9.26 -30.26 -31.18
CA TYR A 333 8.73 -29.67 -29.97
C TYR A 333 9.93 -29.31 -29.09
N TRP A 334 10.23 -28.03 -28.99
CA TRP A 334 11.28 -27.50 -28.13
C TRP A 334 10.66 -27.05 -26.83
N LYS A 335 11.21 -27.49 -25.70
CA LYS A 335 10.82 -27.09 -24.36
C LYS A 335 12.02 -26.54 -23.63
N SER A 336 11.89 -25.37 -23.04
CA SER A 336 12.91 -24.79 -22.19
C SER A 336 12.50 -24.85 -20.73
N TYR A 337 13.51 -24.84 -19.87
CA TYR A 337 13.37 -24.76 -18.44
C TYR A 337 14.18 -23.56 -17.97
N ASP A 338 13.49 -22.58 -17.44
CA ASP A 338 14.03 -21.32 -16.96
C ASP A 338 14.10 -21.32 -15.43
N PHE A 339 15.09 -20.64 -14.87
CA PHE A 339 15.43 -20.72 -13.46
C PHE A 339 15.52 -19.31 -12.84
N ALA A 340 15.06 -19.16 -11.61
CA ALA A 340 15.19 -17.93 -10.81
C ALA A 340 16.55 -17.82 -10.10
N GLY A 341 17.39 -18.86 -10.18
CA GLY A 341 18.72 -18.94 -9.59
C GLY A 341 19.62 -19.95 -10.29
N SER A 342 20.86 -20.05 -9.80
CA SER A 342 21.90 -20.94 -10.37
C SER A 342 22.62 -21.77 -9.29
N VAL A 343 21.93 -22.04 -8.20
CA VAL A 343 22.44 -22.73 -7.01
C VAL A 343 21.58 -23.96 -6.69
N ASP A 344 22.07 -24.84 -5.81
CA ASP A 344 21.36 -26.02 -5.33
C ASP A 344 20.74 -26.86 -6.46
N SER A 345 19.46 -27.26 -6.35
CA SER A 345 18.75 -28.03 -7.37
C SER A 345 18.47 -27.26 -8.67
N GLN A 346 18.79 -25.96 -8.72
CA GLN A 346 18.71 -25.14 -9.93
C GLN A 346 20.06 -25.05 -10.68
N ASN A 347 21.15 -25.57 -10.10
CA ASN A 347 22.45 -25.60 -10.75
C ASN A 347 22.57 -26.79 -11.72
N ILE A 348 22.45 -26.51 -13.01
CA ILE A 348 22.39 -27.52 -14.08
C ILE A 348 23.67 -28.35 -14.27
N PHE A 349 24.83 -27.87 -13.78
CA PHE A 349 26.08 -28.63 -13.88
C PHE A 349 26.22 -29.68 -12.79
N THR A 350 25.49 -29.52 -11.69
CA THR A 350 25.44 -30.49 -10.59
C THR A 350 24.17 -31.33 -10.61
N HIS A 351 23.09 -30.79 -11.19
CA HIS A 351 21.77 -31.43 -11.30
C HIS A 351 21.24 -31.52 -12.75
N PRO A 352 21.99 -32.12 -13.70
CA PRO A 352 21.61 -32.13 -15.13
C PRO A 352 20.40 -33.02 -15.47
N LEU A 353 19.99 -33.92 -14.56
CA LEU A 353 18.86 -34.85 -14.77
C LEU A 353 17.62 -34.48 -13.94
N ASN A 354 17.82 -34.09 -12.68
CA ASN A 354 16.77 -33.80 -11.71
C ASN A 354 16.97 -32.39 -11.15
N PHE A 355 16.29 -31.41 -11.74
CA PHE A 355 16.40 -29.99 -11.37
C PHE A 355 15.02 -29.40 -11.03
N THR A 356 15.03 -28.25 -10.36
CA THR A 356 13.82 -27.46 -10.10
C THR A 356 13.85 -26.22 -11.00
N HIS A 357 12.83 -26.01 -11.82
CA HIS A 357 12.70 -24.85 -12.70
C HIS A 357 11.54 -23.96 -12.24
N ASP A 358 11.52 -22.72 -12.70
CA ASP A 358 10.54 -21.70 -12.32
C ASP A 358 9.57 -21.33 -13.46
N GLY A 359 9.84 -21.83 -14.67
CA GLY A 359 8.98 -21.66 -15.83
C GLY A 359 9.65 -22.16 -17.10
N GLY A 360 9.10 -21.79 -18.24
CA GLY A 360 9.67 -22.13 -19.53
C GLY A 360 8.89 -21.59 -20.72
N GLU A 361 9.52 -21.71 -21.88
CA GLU A 361 8.93 -21.50 -23.20
C GLU A 361 8.95 -22.81 -23.98
N ILE A 362 7.87 -23.06 -24.71
CA ILE A 362 7.72 -24.16 -25.65
C ILE A 362 7.53 -23.59 -27.06
N ILE A 363 8.30 -24.11 -28.02
CA ILE A 363 8.23 -23.77 -29.44
C ILE A 363 7.92 -25.06 -30.21
N PHE A 364 6.84 -25.08 -30.98
CA PHE A 364 6.44 -26.29 -31.70
C PHE A 364 6.00 -25.98 -33.12
N ASN A 365 6.20 -26.95 -34.01
CA ASN A 365 5.76 -26.83 -35.39
C ASN A 365 4.24 -27.03 -35.54
N LEU A 366 3.63 -26.16 -36.33
CA LEU A 366 2.28 -26.31 -36.86
C LEU A 366 2.29 -27.22 -38.10
N PRO A 367 1.13 -27.77 -38.52
CA PRO A 367 1.05 -28.67 -39.68
C PRO A 367 1.54 -28.07 -41.00
N ASN A 368 1.52 -26.73 -41.14
CA ASN A 368 2.02 -26.01 -42.30
C ASN A 368 3.53 -25.70 -42.26
N GLY A 369 4.24 -26.12 -41.19
CA GLY A 369 5.69 -25.93 -41.01
C GLY A 369 6.09 -24.62 -40.33
N LEU A 370 5.16 -23.67 -40.11
CA LEU A 370 5.41 -22.52 -39.23
C LEU A 370 5.49 -22.97 -37.77
N GLN A 371 5.82 -22.04 -36.87
CA GLN A 371 5.94 -22.30 -35.44
C GLN A 371 4.87 -21.55 -34.65
N ALA A 372 4.41 -22.19 -33.57
CA ALA A 372 3.62 -21.58 -32.52
C ALA A 372 4.36 -21.68 -31.18
N TYR A 373 3.96 -20.83 -30.25
CA TYR A 373 4.68 -20.56 -29.01
C TYR A 373 3.75 -20.76 -27.82
N TYR A 374 4.33 -21.17 -26.69
CA TYR A 374 3.59 -21.49 -25.50
C TYR A 374 4.45 -21.25 -24.26
N LEU A 375 4.05 -20.32 -23.40
CA LEU A 375 4.75 -20.03 -22.14
C LEU A 375 4.13 -20.81 -21.00
N VAL A 376 4.96 -21.25 -20.04
CA VAL A 376 4.52 -22.00 -18.86
C VAL A 376 5.18 -21.55 -17.56
N ASP A 377 4.46 -21.72 -16.46
CA ASP A 377 5.00 -21.66 -15.10
C ASP A 377 5.73 -22.97 -14.71
N ALA A 378 6.26 -23.02 -13.50
CA ALA A 378 6.91 -24.21 -12.94
C ALA A 378 6.00 -25.46 -12.88
N GLY A 379 4.68 -25.27 -12.82
CA GLY A 379 3.68 -26.34 -12.79
C GLY A 379 3.25 -26.83 -14.18
N GLY A 380 3.74 -26.22 -15.25
CA GLY A 380 3.32 -26.53 -16.62
C GLY A 380 2.02 -25.84 -17.06
N ASN A 381 1.53 -24.86 -16.29
CA ASN A 381 0.32 -24.11 -16.65
C ASN A 381 0.65 -23.00 -17.65
N ARG A 382 -0.23 -22.80 -18.64
CA ARG A 382 -0.07 -21.76 -19.65
C ARG A 382 -0.01 -20.37 -19.05
N LEU A 383 0.91 -19.56 -19.55
CA LEU A 383 1.02 -18.14 -19.25
C LEU A 383 0.72 -17.28 -20.49
N ASP A 384 0.13 -16.11 -20.23
CA ASP A 384 -0.03 -15.04 -21.21
C ASP A 384 1.23 -14.19 -21.27
N GLU A 385 1.82 -13.91 -20.09
CA GLU A 385 3.05 -13.16 -19.91
C GLU A 385 4.00 -13.92 -18.97
N ALA A 386 5.30 -13.94 -19.29
CA ALA A 386 6.30 -14.55 -18.40
C ALA A 386 6.76 -13.56 -17.31
N PRO A 387 7.05 -14.04 -16.09
CA PRO A 387 7.56 -13.19 -15.02
C PRO A 387 8.90 -12.54 -15.38
N ILE A 388 8.97 -11.20 -15.31
CA ILE A 388 10.15 -10.38 -15.67
C ILE A 388 11.38 -10.74 -14.82
N SER A 389 11.17 -11.27 -13.60
CA SER A 389 12.23 -11.76 -12.71
C SER A 389 12.95 -13.00 -13.26
N ILE A 390 12.31 -13.77 -14.14
CA ILE A 390 12.84 -15.03 -14.70
C ILE A 390 13.38 -14.79 -16.11
N VAL A 391 12.59 -14.13 -16.96
CA VAL A 391 12.91 -13.83 -18.37
C VAL A 391 12.46 -12.42 -18.75
N ARG A 392 13.27 -11.72 -19.54
CA ARG A 392 12.95 -10.35 -19.99
C ARG A 392 13.40 -10.10 -21.42
N ASN A 393 12.62 -9.33 -22.16
CA ASN A 393 12.97 -8.88 -23.50
C ASN A 393 13.76 -7.56 -23.44
N LEU A 394 15.10 -7.63 -23.50
CA LEU A 394 15.96 -6.45 -23.40
C LEU A 394 15.97 -5.56 -24.66
N ALA A 395 15.38 -6.02 -25.76
CA ALA A 395 15.44 -5.35 -27.06
C ALA A 395 14.29 -4.35 -27.31
N VAL A 396 13.37 -4.19 -26.35
CA VAL A 396 12.16 -3.33 -26.46
C VAL A 396 11.97 -2.49 -25.19
N SER A 397 11.21 -1.41 -25.31
CA SER A 397 10.92 -0.48 -24.20
C SER A 397 10.11 -1.13 -23.07
N ASP A 398 9.32 -2.17 -23.39
CA ASP A 398 8.62 -3.03 -22.43
C ASP A 398 9.35 -4.38 -22.29
N PRO A 399 9.95 -4.69 -21.12
CA PRO A 399 10.71 -5.93 -20.93
C PRO A 399 9.84 -7.18 -20.82
N THR A 400 8.51 -7.04 -20.82
CA THR A 400 7.57 -8.16 -20.65
C THR A 400 7.59 -9.09 -21.85
N VAL A 401 7.72 -10.40 -21.61
CA VAL A 401 7.65 -11.43 -22.65
C VAL A 401 6.21 -11.94 -22.72
N ARG A 402 5.51 -11.62 -23.81
CA ARG A 402 4.13 -12.05 -24.07
C ARG A 402 4.09 -13.22 -25.04
N ASN A 403 3.30 -14.23 -24.71
CA ASN A 403 3.12 -15.41 -25.55
C ASN A 403 2.55 -15.01 -26.92
N GLY A 404 3.02 -15.64 -28.00
CA GLY A 404 2.72 -15.17 -29.36
C GLY A 404 3.64 -14.03 -29.78
N LEU A 405 3.27 -12.77 -29.53
CA LEU A 405 3.95 -11.58 -30.06
C LEU A 405 5.45 -11.54 -29.79
N SER A 406 5.87 -11.59 -28.51
CA SER A 406 7.29 -11.49 -28.15
C SER A 406 8.08 -12.68 -28.66
N CYS A 407 7.44 -13.86 -28.73
CA CYS A 407 8.05 -15.10 -29.18
C CYS A 407 8.25 -15.08 -30.71
N ILE A 408 7.23 -14.67 -31.47
CA ILE A 408 7.31 -14.41 -32.93
C ILE A 408 8.44 -13.42 -33.23
N GLY A 409 8.52 -12.35 -32.44
CA GLY A 409 9.57 -11.34 -32.51
C GLY A 409 10.98 -11.88 -32.25
N CYS A 410 11.12 -12.74 -31.24
CA CYS A 410 12.41 -13.33 -30.88
C CYS A 410 12.88 -14.41 -31.86
N HIS A 411 11.96 -15.12 -32.52
CA HIS A 411 12.22 -16.31 -33.33
C HIS A 411 12.05 -16.07 -34.83
N THR A 412 12.62 -14.97 -35.33
CA THR A 412 12.60 -14.58 -36.77
C THR A 412 13.21 -15.61 -37.71
N GLU A 413 14.15 -16.41 -37.22
CA GLU A 413 14.84 -17.48 -37.96
C GLU A 413 14.47 -18.88 -37.44
N GLY A 414 13.42 -18.98 -36.64
CA GLY A 414 13.02 -20.20 -35.94
C GLY A 414 13.83 -20.41 -34.64
N MET A 415 14.27 -21.65 -34.39
CA MET A 415 15.01 -21.97 -33.16
C MET A 415 16.37 -21.25 -33.13
N LYS A 416 16.66 -20.52 -32.04
CA LYS A 416 17.95 -19.85 -31.85
C LYS A 416 19.07 -20.86 -31.62
N THR A 417 20.27 -20.54 -32.07
CA THR A 417 21.47 -21.35 -31.81
C THR A 417 21.98 -21.12 -30.39
N PHE A 418 22.42 -22.21 -29.74
CA PHE A 418 23.06 -22.20 -28.43
C PHE A 418 24.17 -23.26 -28.39
N GLU A 419 25.01 -23.22 -27.37
CA GLU A 419 26.10 -24.18 -27.17
C GLU A 419 25.91 -24.89 -25.82
N ASP A 420 25.86 -26.22 -25.84
CA ASP A 420 25.80 -27.00 -24.61
C ASP A 420 27.11 -26.93 -23.83
N GLN A 421 27.01 -26.61 -22.55
CA GLN A 421 28.12 -26.54 -21.62
C GLN A 421 28.11 -27.72 -20.64
N VAL A 422 27.00 -28.42 -20.50
CA VAL A 422 26.83 -29.50 -19.51
C VAL A 422 27.61 -30.75 -19.91
N ARG A 423 27.58 -31.15 -21.19
CA ARG A 423 28.32 -32.31 -21.68
C ARG A 423 29.81 -32.22 -21.36
N GLY A 424 30.44 -31.08 -21.64
CA GLY A 424 31.86 -30.88 -21.39
C GLY A 424 32.24 -31.06 -19.91
N VAL A 425 31.38 -30.61 -18.99
CA VAL A 425 31.56 -30.81 -17.54
C VAL A 425 31.37 -32.28 -17.17
N ALA A 426 30.37 -32.97 -17.73
CA ALA A 426 30.12 -34.39 -17.47
C ALA A 426 31.26 -35.29 -17.98
N GLU A 427 31.86 -34.97 -19.13
CA GLU A 427 32.99 -35.70 -19.68
C GLU A 427 34.24 -35.60 -18.78
N GLN A 428 34.55 -34.39 -18.29
CA GLN A 428 35.71 -34.10 -17.44
C GLN A 428 35.61 -34.70 -16.03
N ASN A 429 34.39 -34.94 -15.53
CA ASN A 429 34.19 -35.52 -14.21
C ASN A 429 34.15 -37.06 -14.28
N GLU A 430 35.13 -37.74 -13.69
CA GLU A 430 35.19 -39.22 -13.71
C GLU A 430 34.07 -39.88 -12.87
N ASN A 431 33.69 -39.27 -11.74
CA ASN A 431 32.66 -39.79 -10.81
C ASN A 431 31.69 -38.66 -10.41
N PRO A 432 30.82 -38.19 -11.31
CA PRO A 432 29.85 -37.16 -10.99
C PRO A 432 28.76 -37.69 -10.04
N PRO A 433 28.05 -36.79 -9.32
CA PRO A 433 26.94 -37.16 -8.42
C PRO A 433 25.65 -37.55 -9.16
N PHE A 434 25.71 -37.78 -10.47
CA PHE A 434 24.59 -38.12 -11.35
C PHE A 434 24.97 -39.26 -12.31
N ASP A 435 24.00 -39.89 -12.96
CA ASP A 435 24.25 -40.95 -13.96
C ASP A 435 24.92 -40.36 -15.21
N LYS A 436 26.24 -40.50 -15.28
CA LYS A 436 27.07 -39.97 -16.37
C LYS A 436 26.65 -40.52 -17.74
N ASP A 437 26.32 -41.81 -17.84
CA ASP A 437 25.95 -42.43 -19.12
C ASP A 437 24.59 -41.93 -19.60
N GLN A 438 23.64 -41.69 -18.68
CA GLN A 438 22.36 -41.08 -19.01
C GLN A 438 22.54 -39.62 -19.47
N VAL A 439 23.36 -38.83 -18.77
CA VAL A 439 23.67 -37.44 -19.15
C VAL A 439 24.31 -37.40 -20.54
N LEU A 440 25.35 -38.20 -20.82
CA LEU A 440 26.03 -38.17 -22.13
C LEU A 440 25.18 -38.71 -23.29
N ARG A 441 24.11 -39.46 -23.01
CA ARG A 441 23.10 -39.85 -24.01
C ARG A 441 22.09 -38.74 -24.30
N LEU A 442 21.76 -37.94 -23.29
CA LEU A 442 20.75 -36.88 -23.38
C LEU A 442 21.34 -35.56 -23.90
N TYR A 443 22.52 -35.19 -23.40
CA TYR A 443 23.32 -34.04 -23.81
C TYR A 443 24.31 -34.46 -24.89
N VAL A 444 23.88 -34.37 -26.15
CA VAL A 444 24.62 -34.92 -27.31
C VAL A 444 25.78 -34.03 -27.76
N GLU A 445 26.61 -34.57 -28.65
CA GLU A 445 27.69 -33.81 -29.30
C GLU A 445 27.14 -32.59 -30.03
N LYS A 446 27.92 -31.50 -30.03
CA LYS A 446 27.55 -30.24 -30.67
C LYS A 446 27.11 -30.42 -32.13
N SER A 447 27.81 -31.26 -32.89
CA SER A 447 27.47 -31.51 -34.30
C SER A 447 26.11 -32.17 -34.51
N GLU A 448 25.64 -32.98 -33.54
CA GLU A 448 24.33 -33.61 -33.58
C GLU A 448 23.23 -32.59 -33.27
N MET A 449 23.39 -31.81 -32.20
CA MET A 449 22.46 -30.73 -31.84
C MET A 449 22.36 -29.66 -32.94
N ASP A 450 23.50 -29.20 -33.48
CA ASP A 450 23.54 -28.24 -34.59
C ASP A 450 22.85 -28.78 -35.85
N GLY A 451 22.93 -30.10 -36.08
CA GLY A 451 22.22 -30.78 -37.18
C GLY A 451 20.70 -30.73 -37.02
N LEU A 452 20.21 -30.96 -35.80
CA LEU A 452 18.78 -30.90 -35.46
C LEU A 452 18.23 -29.46 -35.57
N ILE A 453 18.95 -28.48 -35.01
CA ILE A 453 18.57 -27.06 -35.12
C ILE A 453 18.50 -26.67 -36.61
N LYS A 454 19.49 -27.06 -37.41
CA LYS A 454 19.50 -26.78 -38.84
C LYS A 454 18.32 -27.41 -39.59
N GLU A 455 17.93 -28.63 -39.24
CA GLU A 455 16.75 -29.29 -39.81
C GLU A 455 15.46 -28.50 -39.50
N ASP A 456 15.28 -28.12 -38.24
CA ASP A 456 14.10 -27.40 -37.77
C ASP A 456 14.04 -25.97 -38.34
N THR A 457 15.18 -25.26 -38.41
CA THR A 457 15.32 -23.95 -39.06
C THR A 457 14.97 -24.02 -40.54
N GLU A 458 15.40 -25.07 -41.25
CA GLU A 458 15.12 -25.25 -42.67
C GLU A 458 13.63 -25.55 -42.93
N LEU A 459 12.97 -26.28 -42.04
CA LEU A 459 11.52 -26.49 -42.08
C LEU A 459 10.76 -25.17 -41.92
N TYR A 460 11.11 -24.39 -40.88
CA TYR A 460 10.52 -23.08 -40.64
C TYR A 460 10.77 -22.10 -41.79
N ARG A 461 12.01 -22.04 -42.30
CA ARG A 461 12.41 -21.15 -43.42
C ARG A 461 11.53 -21.38 -44.64
N ARG A 462 11.31 -22.64 -45.05
CA ARG A 462 10.46 -22.96 -46.21
C ARG A 462 9.03 -22.50 -46.01
N ALA A 463 8.47 -22.70 -44.81
CA ALA A 463 7.13 -22.26 -44.48
C ALA A 463 7.02 -20.72 -44.46
N LEU A 464 8.00 -20.04 -43.86
CA LEU A 464 8.08 -18.58 -43.81
C LEU A 464 8.17 -17.96 -45.22
N GLU A 465 9.08 -18.44 -46.06
CA GLU A 465 9.22 -17.99 -47.45
C GLU A 465 7.94 -18.26 -48.26
N ALA A 466 7.22 -19.36 -47.96
CA ALA A 466 5.93 -19.64 -48.58
C ALA A 466 4.86 -18.63 -48.20
N THR A 467 4.96 -17.91 -47.08
CA THR A 467 4.06 -16.79 -46.74
C THR A 467 4.34 -15.55 -47.59
N GLY A 468 5.53 -15.48 -48.21
CA GLY A 468 6.04 -14.32 -48.94
C GLY A 468 6.94 -13.41 -48.10
N ASP A 469 7.26 -13.80 -46.88
CA ASP A 469 8.21 -13.12 -46.01
C ASP A 469 9.67 -13.52 -46.29
N VAL A 470 10.62 -12.79 -45.70
CA VAL A 470 12.06 -12.98 -45.92
C VAL A 470 12.72 -13.54 -44.67
N PHE A 471 13.41 -14.68 -44.80
CA PHE A 471 14.20 -15.27 -43.72
C PHE A 471 15.34 -14.34 -43.27
N GLY A 472 15.46 -14.12 -41.96
CA GLY A 472 16.44 -13.19 -41.37
C GLY A 472 16.13 -11.70 -41.63
N GLY A 473 14.94 -11.37 -42.13
CA GLY A 473 14.47 -9.99 -42.27
C GLY A 473 13.96 -9.38 -40.97
N ILE A 474 13.52 -8.11 -41.04
CA ILE A 474 12.81 -7.45 -39.93
C ILE A 474 11.49 -8.19 -39.70
N GLU A 475 11.20 -8.56 -38.46
CA GLU A 475 9.94 -9.21 -38.11
C GLU A 475 8.76 -8.24 -38.31
N PRO A 476 7.82 -8.52 -39.23
CA PRO A 476 6.79 -7.55 -39.57
C PRO A 476 5.57 -7.53 -38.62
N VAL A 477 5.19 -8.63 -37.98
CA VAL A 477 4.07 -8.69 -37.01
C VAL A 477 4.38 -7.85 -35.78
N GLN A 478 5.56 -8.00 -35.17
CA GLN A 478 6.00 -7.21 -34.03
C GLN A 478 6.10 -5.72 -34.40
N GLN A 479 6.71 -5.42 -35.55
CA GLN A 479 6.80 -4.06 -36.07
C GLN A 479 5.41 -3.40 -36.18
N PHE A 480 4.41 -4.12 -36.70
CA PHE A 480 3.07 -3.56 -36.89
C PHE A 480 2.21 -3.56 -35.63
N HIS A 481 2.48 -4.44 -34.66
CA HIS A 481 1.93 -4.30 -33.31
C HIS A 481 2.37 -2.96 -32.71
N GLU A 482 3.68 -2.67 -32.71
CA GLU A 482 4.22 -1.42 -32.18
C GLU A 482 3.68 -0.20 -32.95
N ALA A 483 3.55 -0.30 -34.28
CA ALA A 483 2.96 0.77 -35.09
C ALA A 483 1.49 1.03 -34.73
N PHE A 484 0.70 -0.01 -34.46
CA PHE A 484 -0.71 0.13 -34.09
C PHE A 484 -0.89 0.83 -32.73
N GLN A 485 -0.02 0.54 -31.76
CA GLN A 485 -0.08 1.16 -30.42
C GLN A 485 0.23 2.67 -30.42
N ARG A 486 0.78 3.21 -31.52
CA ARG A 486 1.10 4.65 -31.62
C ARG A 486 -0.17 5.51 -31.57
N PRO A 487 -0.06 6.74 -31.01
CA PRO A 487 -1.13 7.72 -31.07
C PRO A 487 -1.64 7.94 -32.50
N LEU A 488 -2.95 8.06 -32.63
CA LEU A 488 -3.67 8.20 -33.88
C LEU A 488 -3.75 9.67 -34.30
N GLY A 489 -3.29 9.98 -35.52
CA GLY A 489 -3.48 11.29 -36.14
C GLY A 489 -4.81 11.39 -36.92
N ALA A 490 -5.16 12.61 -37.35
CA ALA A 490 -6.42 12.90 -38.03
C ALA A 490 -6.69 12.05 -39.29
N ALA A 491 -5.65 11.79 -40.10
CA ALA A 491 -5.80 11.02 -41.33
C ALA A 491 -6.19 9.55 -41.06
N TYR A 492 -5.54 8.89 -40.10
CA TYR A 492 -5.87 7.52 -39.71
C TYR A 492 -7.24 7.44 -39.02
N ALA A 493 -7.58 8.42 -38.17
CA ALA A 493 -8.89 8.51 -37.53
C ALA A 493 -10.03 8.66 -38.56
N ALA A 494 -9.87 9.58 -39.51
CA ALA A 494 -10.84 9.81 -40.57
C ALA A 494 -11.00 8.58 -41.47
N ALA A 495 -9.88 7.97 -41.88
CA ALA A 495 -9.90 6.79 -42.73
C ALA A 495 -10.53 5.57 -42.05
N ALA A 496 -10.34 5.39 -40.74
CA ALA A 496 -10.94 4.30 -39.97
C ALA A 496 -12.48 4.39 -39.91
N VAL A 497 -13.07 5.59 -39.98
CA VAL A 497 -14.52 5.79 -40.08
C VAL A 497 -15.02 5.94 -41.53
N GLY A 498 -14.13 5.73 -42.51
CA GLY A 498 -14.46 5.79 -43.94
C GLY A 498 -14.68 7.19 -44.51
N LEU A 499 -14.07 8.22 -43.92
CA LEU A 499 -14.19 9.63 -44.36
C LEU A 499 -12.84 10.22 -44.77
N GLU A 500 -12.86 11.19 -45.70
CA GLU A 500 -11.69 12.02 -45.97
C GLU A 500 -11.36 12.91 -44.76
N THR A 501 -10.07 13.17 -44.51
CA THR A 501 -9.59 13.92 -43.34
C THR A 501 -10.28 15.27 -43.16
N GLY A 502 -10.44 16.04 -44.24
CA GLY A 502 -11.09 17.34 -44.19
C GLY A 502 -12.57 17.27 -43.82
N VAL A 503 -13.28 16.23 -44.29
CA VAL A 503 -14.69 15.99 -43.99
C VAL A 503 -14.88 15.60 -42.53
N PHE A 504 -14.02 14.70 -42.03
CA PHE A 504 -14.08 14.25 -40.64
C PHE A 504 -13.79 15.39 -39.65
N LEU A 505 -12.74 16.19 -39.88
CA LEU A 505 -12.44 17.36 -39.06
C LEU A 505 -13.57 18.40 -39.12
N GLY A 506 -14.19 18.60 -40.29
CA GLY A 506 -15.38 19.43 -40.44
C GLY A 506 -16.53 18.96 -39.54
N LYS A 507 -16.82 17.65 -39.52
CA LYS A 507 -17.84 17.06 -38.64
C LYS A 507 -17.52 17.22 -37.16
N ILE A 508 -16.25 17.10 -36.75
CA ILE A 508 -15.83 17.34 -35.36
C ILE A 508 -16.11 18.80 -34.94
N ARG A 509 -15.86 19.78 -35.82
CA ARG A 509 -16.15 21.20 -35.53
C ARG A 509 -17.64 21.49 -35.35
N GLU A 510 -18.47 20.76 -36.08
CA GLU A 510 -19.91 21.03 -36.15
C GLU A 510 -20.73 20.21 -35.14
N ASN A 511 -20.21 19.09 -34.63
CA ASN A 511 -20.95 18.15 -33.79
C ASN A 511 -20.42 18.13 -32.34
N VAL A 512 -21.22 18.63 -31.40
CA VAL A 512 -20.87 18.70 -29.97
C VAL A 512 -20.64 17.31 -29.36
N SER A 513 -21.38 16.28 -29.78
CA SER A 513 -21.18 14.91 -29.27
C SER A 513 -19.80 14.37 -29.63
N LEU A 514 -19.29 14.64 -30.84
CA LEU A 514 -17.91 14.30 -31.23
C LEU A 514 -16.86 15.10 -30.44
N GLN A 515 -17.17 16.35 -30.08
CA GLN A 515 -16.28 17.18 -29.26
C GLN A 515 -16.20 16.67 -27.82
N ASN A 516 -17.32 16.23 -27.26
CA ASN A 516 -17.39 15.67 -25.91
C ASN A 516 -16.61 14.36 -25.76
N LEU A 517 -16.41 13.61 -26.86
CA LEU A 517 -15.51 12.46 -26.92
C LEU A 517 -14.01 12.85 -27.01
N GLY A 518 -13.69 14.15 -26.91
CA GLY A 518 -12.32 14.64 -26.93
C GLY A 518 -11.66 14.67 -28.31
N LEU A 519 -12.42 14.47 -29.40
CA LEU A 519 -11.87 14.38 -30.76
C LEU A 519 -11.29 15.71 -31.29
N GLN A 520 -11.53 16.84 -30.63
CA GLN A 520 -10.96 18.14 -31.01
C GLN A 520 -9.42 18.13 -31.02
N VAL A 521 -8.78 17.25 -30.24
CA VAL A 521 -7.32 17.11 -30.21
C VAL A 521 -6.73 16.74 -31.58
N LEU A 522 -7.52 16.09 -32.45
CA LEU A 522 -7.08 15.66 -33.78
C LEU A 522 -6.89 16.82 -34.77
N GLU A 523 -7.37 18.03 -34.47
CA GLU A 523 -7.18 19.17 -35.38
C GLU A 523 -5.71 19.58 -35.52
N ASN A 524 -4.92 19.47 -34.43
CA ASN A 524 -3.52 19.88 -34.39
C ASN A 524 -2.65 18.93 -33.56
N GLY A 525 -3.08 17.69 -33.36
CA GLY A 525 -2.42 16.72 -32.48
C GLY A 525 -2.85 15.28 -32.75
N THR A 526 -2.60 14.42 -31.77
CA THR A 526 -2.86 12.97 -31.84
C THR A 526 -3.69 12.50 -30.65
N MET A 527 -4.49 11.46 -30.84
CA MET A 527 -5.27 10.79 -29.80
C MET A 527 -4.60 9.46 -29.40
N LYS A 528 -4.64 9.08 -28.12
CA LYS A 528 -4.14 7.76 -27.71
C LYS A 528 -4.99 6.63 -28.33
N ARG A 529 -4.35 5.52 -28.69
CA ARG A 529 -4.99 4.40 -29.41
C ARG A 529 -6.09 3.71 -28.59
N ASP A 530 -5.86 3.53 -27.29
CA ASP A 530 -6.81 2.97 -26.34
C ASP A 530 -8.09 3.82 -26.26
N ALA A 531 -7.95 5.13 -26.08
CA ALA A 531 -9.06 6.08 -26.04
C ALA A 531 -9.86 6.09 -27.36
N TRP A 532 -9.20 6.00 -28.51
CA TRP A 532 -9.90 5.89 -29.80
C TRP A 532 -10.69 4.59 -29.91
N THR A 533 -10.06 3.46 -29.55
CA THR A 533 -10.62 2.12 -29.75
C THR A 533 -11.80 1.88 -28.82
N SER A 534 -11.71 2.28 -27.55
CA SER A 534 -12.79 2.11 -26.57
C SER A 534 -14.03 2.97 -26.88
N ASN A 535 -13.86 4.09 -27.59
CA ASN A 535 -14.96 4.99 -27.93
C ASN A 535 -15.42 4.86 -29.38
N PHE A 536 -14.91 3.90 -30.17
CA PHE A 536 -15.15 3.87 -31.61
C PHE A 536 -16.64 3.77 -31.97
N ASP A 537 -17.41 2.94 -31.26
CA ASP A 537 -18.86 2.82 -31.45
C ASP A 537 -19.59 4.14 -31.17
N ASP A 538 -19.17 4.88 -30.14
CA ASP A 538 -19.73 6.20 -29.82
C ASP A 538 -19.38 7.24 -30.89
N VAL A 539 -18.17 7.16 -31.47
CA VAL A 539 -17.78 8.00 -32.62
C VAL A 539 -18.68 7.71 -33.82
N ILE A 540 -18.88 6.43 -34.16
CA ILE A 540 -19.79 6.02 -35.26
C ILE A 540 -21.23 6.47 -34.97
N SER A 541 -21.71 6.29 -33.74
CA SER A 541 -23.04 6.74 -33.33
C SER A 541 -23.20 8.26 -33.46
N ALA A 542 -22.23 9.03 -32.96
CA ALA A 542 -22.25 10.49 -33.05
C ALA A 542 -22.15 11.00 -34.50
N LEU A 543 -21.41 10.31 -35.38
CA LEU A 543 -21.35 10.61 -36.82
C LEU A 543 -22.69 10.39 -37.52
N ASN A 544 -23.45 9.40 -37.06
CA ASN A 544 -24.74 8.97 -37.61
C ASN A 544 -25.92 9.79 -37.08
N THR A 545 -25.92 10.16 -35.80
CA THR A 545 -26.98 10.94 -35.14
C THR A 545 -26.43 12.22 -34.50
N PRO A 546 -26.26 13.31 -35.28
CA PRO A 546 -25.86 14.60 -34.73
C PRO A 546 -26.93 15.09 -33.73
N ASP A 547 -26.51 15.54 -32.55
CA ASP A 547 -27.34 16.17 -31.50
C ASP A 547 -28.25 15.26 -30.64
N SER A 548 -28.07 13.93 -30.66
CA SER A 548 -28.75 13.02 -29.72
C SER A 548 -27.87 12.71 -28.50
N PRO A 549 -28.40 12.64 -27.26
CA PRO A 549 -27.70 12.03 -26.15
C PRO A 549 -27.41 10.56 -26.52
N LEU A 550 -26.14 10.17 -26.45
CA LEU A 550 -25.67 8.84 -26.85
C LEU A 550 -26.54 7.76 -26.15
N PRO A 551 -27.16 6.84 -26.90
CA PRO A 551 -27.79 5.68 -26.30
C PRO A 551 -26.73 4.78 -25.63
N PRO A 552 -27.11 3.94 -24.66
CA PRO A 552 -26.17 3.04 -24.00
C PRO A 552 -25.51 2.10 -25.00
N VAL A 553 -24.24 1.82 -24.73
CA VAL A 553 -23.39 0.76 -25.30
C VAL A 553 -24.21 -0.40 -25.87
N VAL A 554 -24.02 -0.65 -27.16
CA VAL A 554 -24.62 -1.77 -27.89
C VAL A 554 -24.17 -3.08 -27.23
N GLU A 555 -25.14 -3.97 -26.95
CA GLU A 555 -24.85 -5.31 -26.44
C GLU A 555 -23.91 -6.05 -27.41
N ARG A 556 -22.73 -6.44 -26.93
CA ARG A 556 -21.88 -7.43 -27.64
C ARG A 556 -22.70 -8.71 -27.83
N PRO A 557 -22.61 -9.37 -29.00
CA PRO A 557 -23.37 -10.58 -29.30
C PRO A 557 -23.17 -11.63 -28.21
N GLU A 558 -24.24 -12.37 -27.90
CA GLU A 558 -24.20 -13.48 -26.96
C GLU A 558 -23.10 -14.47 -27.37
N ARG A 559 -22.15 -14.70 -26.45
CA ARG A 559 -21.12 -15.73 -26.61
C ARG A 559 -21.79 -17.10 -26.77
N ILE A 560 -21.20 -17.94 -27.63
CA ILE A 560 -21.66 -19.30 -27.89
C ILE A 560 -21.87 -20.06 -26.56
N PRO A 561 -23.01 -20.78 -26.38
CA PRO A 561 -23.23 -21.68 -25.26
C PRO A 561 -22.00 -22.53 -24.92
N GLY A 562 -21.50 -22.43 -23.69
CA GLY A 562 -20.34 -23.17 -23.21
C GLY A 562 -18.96 -22.52 -23.41
N ALA A 563 -18.87 -21.31 -23.99
CA ALA A 563 -17.58 -20.61 -24.15
C ALA A 563 -17.00 -20.13 -22.81
N SER A 564 -15.71 -20.40 -22.57
CA SER A 564 -14.98 -20.01 -21.35
C SER A 564 -14.71 -18.50 -21.30
N VAL A 565 -15.07 -17.86 -20.20
CA VAL A 565 -14.82 -16.44 -19.89
C VAL A 565 -13.38 -16.23 -19.48
N TYR A 566 -12.71 -15.34 -20.22
CA TYR A 566 -11.37 -14.89 -19.88
C TYR A 566 -11.46 -13.96 -18.67
N ILE A 567 -10.80 -14.36 -17.59
CA ILE A 567 -10.73 -13.64 -16.32
C ILE A 567 -9.24 -13.65 -15.92
N PRO A 568 -8.46 -12.65 -16.37
CA PRO A 568 -7.00 -12.63 -16.21
C PRO A 568 -6.56 -12.51 -14.77
N ASP A 569 -7.33 -11.78 -13.96
CA ASP A 569 -7.05 -11.65 -12.54
C ASP A 569 -7.39 -12.95 -11.81
N PRO A 570 -6.38 -13.67 -11.27
CA PRO A 570 -6.61 -14.98 -10.65
C PRO A 570 -7.46 -14.87 -9.38
N ASN A 571 -7.41 -13.74 -8.67
CA ASN A 571 -8.18 -13.51 -7.46
C ASN A 571 -9.65 -13.21 -7.78
N LEU A 572 -9.91 -12.47 -8.86
CA LEU A 572 -11.26 -12.28 -9.39
C LEU A 572 -11.82 -13.60 -9.88
N ARG A 573 -11.01 -14.37 -10.62
CA ARG A 573 -11.41 -15.69 -11.12
C ARG A 573 -11.78 -16.62 -9.97
N ALA A 574 -10.97 -16.66 -8.91
CA ALA A 574 -11.26 -17.43 -7.71
C ALA A 574 -12.55 -16.96 -7.03
N ALA A 575 -12.76 -15.64 -6.89
CA ALA A 575 -13.98 -15.09 -6.33
C ALA A 575 -15.24 -15.44 -7.14
N ILE A 576 -15.12 -15.45 -8.48
CA ILE A 576 -16.19 -15.87 -9.38
C ILE A 576 -16.44 -17.38 -9.26
N ALA A 577 -15.40 -18.20 -9.24
CA ALA A 577 -15.51 -19.65 -9.07
C ALA A 577 -16.20 -20.00 -7.74
N GLU A 578 -15.84 -19.31 -6.66
CA GLU A 578 -16.47 -19.42 -5.35
C GLU A 578 -17.96 -19.04 -5.43
N ALA A 579 -18.29 -17.91 -6.06
CA ALA A 579 -19.68 -17.46 -6.24
C ALA A 579 -20.53 -18.44 -7.08
N LEU A 580 -19.90 -19.18 -7.99
CA LEU A 580 -20.52 -20.25 -8.79
C LEU A 580 -20.57 -21.61 -8.08
N GLY A 581 -20.03 -21.73 -6.86
CA GLY A 581 -19.98 -23.00 -6.12
C GLY A 581 -19.00 -24.02 -6.69
N LYS A 582 -17.99 -23.56 -7.45
CA LYS A 582 -17.00 -24.42 -8.14
C LYS A 582 -15.75 -24.75 -7.31
N GLY A 583 -15.72 -24.32 -6.04
CA GLY A 583 -14.57 -24.50 -5.14
C GLY A 583 -13.41 -23.55 -5.43
N ASP A 584 -12.46 -23.46 -4.50
CA ASP A 584 -11.32 -22.54 -4.54
C ASP A 584 -10.20 -23.04 -5.48
N THR A 585 -10.55 -23.26 -6.74
CA THR A 585 -9.58 -23.70 -7.75
C THR A 585 -9.57 -22.73 -8.91
N THR A 586 -8.43 -22.08 -9.10
CA THR A 586 -8.08 -21.19 -10.22
C THR A 586 -8.08 -21.89 -11.58
N PHE A 587 -8.61 -23.11 -11.71
CA PHE A 587 -8.46 -23.96 -12.89
C PHE A 587 -9.79 -24.51 -13.44
N VAL A 588 -10.92 -24.24 -12.76
CA VAL A 588 -12.23 -24.63 -13.32
C VAL A 588 -12.60 -23.63 -14.42
N SER A 589 -12.94 -24.15 -15.60
CA SER A 589 -13.48 -23.34 -16.70
C SER A 589 -14.76 -22.64 -16.23
N ILE A 590 -14.83 -21.33 -16.37
CA ILE A 590 -16.02 -20.52 -16.07
C ILE A 590 -16.61 -20.13 -17.41
N THR A 591 -17.85 -20.53 -17.70
CA THR A 591 -18.51 -20.27 -18.98
C THR A 591 -19.33 -18.99 -18.93
N ALA A 592 -19.66 -18.44 -20.11
CA ALA A 592 -20.52 -17.25 -20.20
C ALA A 592 -21.94 -17.51 -19.63
N GLU A 593 -22.46 -18.74 -19.77
CA GLU A 593 -23.76 -19.12 -19.19
C GLU A 593 -23.69 -19.11 -17.67
N GLU A 594 -22.62 -19.65 -17.08
CA GLU A 594 -22.42 -19.62 -15.64
C GLU A 594 -22.25 -18.20 -15.13
N MET A 595 -21.45 -17.36 -15.80
CA MET A 595 -21.35 -15.94 -15.47
C MET A 595 -22.72 -15.27 -15.47
N ALA A 596 -23.57 -15.57 -16.46
CA ALA A 596 -24.92 -15.02 -16.53
C ALA A 596 -25.83 -15.48 -15.36
N THR A 597 -25.48 -16.51 -14.59
CA THR A 597 -26.24 -16.89 -13.37
C THR A 597 -25.90 -16.04 -12.15
N LEU A 598 -24.80 -15.29 -12.17
CA LEU A 598 -24.34 -14.53 -11.02
C LEU A 598 -25.25 -13.31 -10.77
N GLU A 599 -25.85 -13.28 -9.58
CA GLU A 599 -26.64 -12.13 -9.11
C GLU A 599 -25.88 -11.26 -8.09
N ARG A 600 -24.92 -11.86 -7.37
CA ARG A 600 -24.10 -11.19 -6.36
C ARG A 600 -22.66 -11.71 -6.39
N ILE A 601 -21.70 -10.80 -6.30
CA ILE A 601 -20.27 -11.14 -6.11
C ILE A 601 -19.73 -10.37 -4.91
N ARG A 602 -19.08 -11.09 -3.99
CA ARG A 602 -18.37 -10.52 -2.84
C ARG A 602 -16.89 -10.90 -2.90
N ALA A 603 -16.06 -9.95 -3.28
CA ALA A 603 -14.63 -10.14 -3.48
C ALA A 603 -13.84 -9.08 -2.69
N VAL A 604 -13.95 -9.15 -1.37
CA VAL A 604 -13.38 -8.17 -0.42
C VAL A 604 -11.98 -8.57 0.00
N ASN A 605 -11.03 -7.63 0.00
CA ASN A 605 -9.62 -7.81 0.40
C ASN A 605 -8.93 -8.97 -0.32
N LYS A 606 -9.24 -9.16 -1.61
CA LYS A 606 -8.70 -10.28 -2.43
C LYS A 606 -7.53 -9.86 -3.32
N ASN A 607 -7.03 -8.63 -3.20
CA ASN A 607 -5.95 -8.11 -4.04
C ASN A 607 -6.27 -8.18 -5.55
N ILE A 608 -7.52 -7.85 -5.91
CA ILE A 608 -7.99 -7.80 -7.31
C ILE A 608 -7.59 -6.46 -7.93
N SER A 609 -6.96 -6.50 -9.10
CA SER A 609 -6.51 -5.31 -9.83
C SER A 609 -7.21 -5.13 -11.18
N ASP A 610 -7.83 -6.17 -11.72
CA ASP A 610 -8.47 -6.17 -13.03
C ASP A 610 -9.84 -6.87 -12.98
N LEU A 611 -10.88 -6.19 -13.50
CA LEU A 611 -12.26 -6.68 -13.57
C LEU A 611 -12.62 -7.35 -14.91
N THR A 612 -11.65 -7.56 -15.79
CA THR A 612 -11.85 -8.21 -17.08
C THR A 612 -12.57 -9.55 -16.92
N GLY A 613 -13.58 -9.77 -17.76
CA GLY A 613 -14.47 -10.92 -17.69
C GLY A 613 -15.77 -10.67 -16.91
N LEU A 614 -15.83 -9.68 -16.01
CA LEU A 614 -17.04 -9.42 -15.23
C LEU A 614 -18.22 -8.94 -16.07
N ALA A 615 -17.96 -8.35 -17.25
CA ALA A 615 -18.98 -7.93 -18.22
C ALA A 615 -19.93 -9.07 -18.66
N PHE A 616 -19.52 -10.33 -18.50
CA PHE A 616 -20.37 -11.50 -18.81
C PHE A 616 -21.39 -11.82 -17.71
N ALA A 617 -21.25 -11.24 -16.50
CA ALA A 617 -22.21 -11.40 -15.41
C ALA A 617 -23.44 -10.51 -15.58
N LYS A 618 -24.15 -10.65 -16.72
CA LYS A 618 -25.25 -9.75 -17.14
C LYS A 618 -26.41 -9.63 -16.14
N ASN A 619 -26.57 -10.61 -15.24
CA ASN A 619 -27.59 -10.61 -14.19
C ASN A 619 -27.10 -10.11 -12.83
N LEU A 620 -25.86 -9.61 -12.75
CA LEU A 620 -25.28 -9.11 -11.52
C LEU A 620 -26.07 -7.88 -11.01
N THR A 621 -26.51 -7.96 -9.76
CA THR A 621 -27.26 -6.90 -9.07
C THR A 621 -26.47 -6.28 -7.93
N GLU A 622 -25.53 -7.01 -7.34
CA GLU A 622 -24.74 -6.55 -6.20
C GLU A 622 -23.25 -6.93 -6.35
N LEU A 623 -22.38 -5.95 -6.21
CA LEU A 623 -20.92 -6.12 -6.35
C LEU A 623 -20.17 -5.46 -5.18
N TYR A 624 -19.44 -6.27 -4.41
CA TYR A 624 -18.64 -5.83 -3.27
C TYR A 624 -17.15 -6.09 -3.54
N LEU A 625 -16.35 -5.02 -3.56
CA LEU A 625 -14.95 -4.96 -3.98
C LEU A 625 -14.05 -4.22 -2.98
N TYR A 626 -14.47 -4.05 -1.72
CA TYR A 626 -13.70 -3.38 -0.67
C TYR A 626 -12.23 -3.87 -0.60
N GLY A 627 -11.28 -2.93 -0.55
CA GLY A 627 -9.88 -3.18 -0.22
C GLY A 627 -9.09 -3.90 -1.31
N ASN A 628 -9.40 -3.58 -2.57
CA ASN A 628 -8.69 -4.08 -3.75
C ASN A 628 -7.95 -2.95 -4.47
N PRO A 629 -6.75 -3.17 -5.04
CA PRO A 629 -5.97 -2.14 -5.74
C PRO A 629 -6.54 -1.74 -7.13
N LEU A 630 -7.86 -1.74 -7.27
CA LEU A 630 -8.57 -1.55 -8.53
C LEU A 630 -8.61 -0.08 -8.96
N SER A 631 -8.23 0.21 -10.20
CA SER A 631 -8.35 1.56 -10.81
C SER A 631 -9.32 1.62 -11.98
N ASP A 632 -9.43 0.55 -12.77
CA ASP A 632 -10.31 0.49 -13.94
C ASP A 632 -11.61 -0.28 -13.63
N ILE A 633 -12.75 0.39 -13.84
CA ILE A 633 -14.09 -0.20 -13.72
C ILE A 633 -14.84 -0.26 -15.06
N SER A 634 -14.16 -0.06 -16.18
CA SER A 634 -14.72 -0.19 -17.53
C SER A 634 -15.49 -1.50 -17.78
N PRO A 635 -15.11 -2.67 -17.21
CA PRO A 635 -15.87 -3.91 -17.38
C PRO A 635 -17.29 -3.87 -16.79
N LEU A 636 -17.61 -2.89 -15.93
CA LEU A 636 -18.94 -2.73 -15.33
C LEU A 636 -19.95 -2.04 -16.25
N ALA A 637 -19.51 -1.37 -17.32
CA ALA A 637 -20.34 -0.44 -18.11
C ALA A 637 -21.58 -1.09 -18.76
N SER A 638 -21.57 -2.40 -18.94
CA SER A 638 -22.67 -3.17 -19.55
C SER A 638 -23.58 -3.87 -18.52
N LEU A 639 -23.28 -3.80 -17.23
CA LEU A 639 -24.02 -4.51 -16.17
C LEU A 639 -25.26 -3.73 -15.75
N THR A 640 -26.18 -3.51 -16.69
CA THR A 640 -27.34 -2.62 -16.51
C THR A 640 -28.33 -3.03 -15.41
N LYS A 641 -28.25 -4.27 -14.91
CA LYS A 641 -29.04 -4.76 -13.76
C LYS A 641 -28.42 -4.45 -12.39
N LEU A 642 -27.22 -3.88 -12.36
CA LEU A 642 -26.51 -3.57 -11.13
C LEU A 642 -27.27 -2.53 -10.31
N ARG A 643 -27.45 -2.83 -9.02
CA ARG A 643 -28.16 -2.02 -8.03
C ARG A 643 -27.24 -1.54 -6.92
N VAL A 644 -26.21 -2.32 -6.59
CA VAL A 644 -25.24 -2.00 -5.53
C VAL A 644 -23.82 -2.16 -6.04
N ILE A 645 -23.02 -1.11 -5.84
CA ILE A 645 -21.56 -1.15 -5.96
C ILE A 645 -20.97 -0.66 -4.63
N ASP A 646 -20.16 -1.50 -4.00
CA ASP A 646 -19.42 -1.16 -2.79
C ASP A 646 -17.94 -1.45 -3.01
N ALA A 647 -17.16 -0.42 -3.33
CA ALA A 647 -15.74 -0.49 -3.67
C ALA A 647 -14.87 0.50 -2.84
N PRO A 648 -14.97 0.51 -1.50
CA PRO A 648 -14.15 1.39 -0.68
C PRO A 648 -12.69 0.95 -0.66
N HIS A 649 -11.77 1.89 -0.37
CA HIS A 649 -10.32 1.68 -0.36
C HIS A 649 -9.80 1.09 -1.67
N THR A 650 -10.17 1.72 -2.78
CA THR A 650 -9.72 1.38 -4.14
C THR A 650 -8.99 2.57 -4.78
N LYS A 651 -8.40 2.36 -5.96
CA LYS A 651 -7.72 3.39 -6.75
C LYS A 651 -8.60 3.96 -7.86
N ILE A 652 -9.92 3.81 -7.76
CA ILE A 652 -10.88 4.27 -8.76
C ILE A 652 -10.89 5.80 -8.78
N SER A 653 -10.57 6.39 -9.92
CA SER A 653 -10.66 7.84 -10.14
C SER A 653 -11.73 8.24 -11.17
N ASP A 654 -12.11 7.31 -12.05
CA ASP A 654 -13.10 7.54 -13.11
C ASP A 654 -14.39 6.76 -12.86
N LEU A 655 -15.51 7.49 -12.79
CA LEU A 655 -16.86 6.92 -12.64
C LEU A 655 -17.64 6.87 -13.96
N SER A 656 -17.04 7.26 -15.09
CA SER A 656 -17.69 7.24 -16.41
C SER A 656 -18.34 5.90 -16.77
N PRO A 657 -17.79 4.72 -16.40
CA PRO A 657 -18.44 3.44 -16.69
C PRO A 657 -19.78 3.23 -15.97
N LEU A 658 -20.10 4.02 -14.94
CA LEU A 658 -21.35 3.90 -14.19
C LEU A 658 -22.51 4.71 -14.81
N ALA A 659 -22.24 5.59 -15.77
CA ALA A 659 -23.18 6.62 -16.23
C ALA A 659 -24.50 6.07 -16.82
N SER A 660 -24.45 4.88 -17.42
CA SER A 660 -25.60 4.20 -18.04
C SER A 660 -26.32 3.22 -17.11
N LEU A 661 -25.82 3.00 -15.89
CA LEU A 661 -26.34 1.98 -14.96
C LEU A 661 -27.54 2.52 -14.16
N HIS A 662 -28.62 2.87 -14.87
CA HIS A 662 -29.78 3.58 -14.31
C HIS A 662 -30.52 2.83 -13.18
N ASN A 663 -30.24 1.54 -12.98
CA ASN A 663 -30.81 0.74 -11.88
C ASN A 663 -30.01 0.84 -10.57
N LEU A 664 -28.86 1.54 -10.55
CA LEU A 664 -28.07 1.74 -9.34
C LEU A 664 -28.89 2.44 -8.25
N GLU A 665 -28.90 1.82 -7.08
CA GLU A 665 -29.55 2.29 -5.86
C GLU A 665 -28.51 2.67 -4.79
N GLU A 666 -27.36 2.00 -4.76
CA GLU A 666 -26.31 2.23 -3.76
C GLU A 666 -24.93 2.25 -4.41
N ILE A 667 -24.17 3.33 -4.17
CA ILE A 667 -22.77 3.45 -4.58
C ILE A 667 -21.95 3.85 -3.36
N SER A 668 -20.92 3.08 -3.06
CA SER A 668 -19.92 3.36 -2.04
C SER A 668 -18.52 3.25 -2.67
N VAL A 669 -17.78 4.35 -2.66
CA VAL A 669 -16.43 4.51 -3.22
C VAL A 669 -15.57 5.34 -2.26
N ARG A 670 -15.69 5.03 -0.96
CA ARG A 670 -14.94 5.70 0.10
C ARG A 670 -13.42 5.48 -0.06
N HIS A 671 -12.61 6.47 0.28
CA HIS A 671 -11.15 6.43 0.14
C HIS A 671 -10.71 6.07 -1.29
N ALA A 672 -11.35 6.68 -2.28
CA ALA A 672 -10.99 6.57 -3.69
C ALA A 672 -10.66 7.97 -4.24
N PRO A 673 -9.66 8.11 -5.14
CA PRO A 673 -9.22 9.41 -5.66
C PRO A 673 -10.19 10.02 -6.70
N ILE A 674 -11.47 10.13 -6.36
CA ILE A 674 -12.52 10.65 -7.22
C ILE A 674 -12.63 12.18 -7.05
N SER A 675 -12.66 12.90 -8.18
CA SER A 675 -12.81 14.36 -8.19
C SER A 675 -14.10 14.86 -8.84
N SER A 676 -14.83 13.99 -9.56
CA SER A 676 -16.03 14.36 -10.33
C SER A 676 -17.18 13.39 -10.14
N LEU A 677 -18.37 13.94 -9.89
CA LEU A 677 -19.64 13.21 -9.81
C LEU A 677 -20.48 13.31 -11.09
N ALA A 678 -19.97 13.96 -12.15
CA ALA A 678 -20.72 14.19 -13.39
C ALA A 678 -21.35 12.91 -13.99
N PRO A 679 -20.66 11.74 -14.00
CA PRO A 679 -21.25 10.49 -14.48
C PRO A 679 -22.53 10.06 -13.75
N LEU A 680 -22.73 10.49 -12.50
CA LEU A 680 -23.86 10.05 -11.67
C LEU A 680 -25.15 10.86 -11.90
N ALA A 681 -25.09 11.96 -12.68
CA ALA A 681 -26.17 12.96 -12.78
C ALA A 681 -27.54 12.39 -13.20
N ASN A 682 -27.53 11.27 -13.94
CA ASN A 682 -28.74 10.62 -14.47
C ASN A 682 -29.18 9.36 -13.70
N LEU A 683 -28.52 8.99 -12.61
CA LEU A 683 -28.83 7.80 -11.81
C LEU A 683 -30.00 8.05 -10.86
N LYS A 684 -31.18 8.34 -11.41
CA LYS A 684 -32.36 8.80 -10.65
C LYS A 684 -32.91 7.79 -9.63
N ASN A 685 -32.49 6.53 -9.70
CA ASN A 685 -32.85 5.49 -8.74
C ASN A 685 -31.91 5.43 -7.53
N LEU A 686 -30.82 6.21 -7.52
CA LEU A 686 -29.84 6.22 -6.45
C LEU A 686 -30.49 6.67 -5.13
N LYS A 687 -30.31 5.85 -4.10
CA LYS A 687 -30.83 6.02 -2.73
C LYS A 687 -29.71 6.27 -1.73
N LYS A 688 -28.52 5.71 -1.96
CA LYS A 688 -27.35 5.86 -1.08
C LYS A 688 -26.10 6.18 -1.90
N LEU A 689 -25.39 7.22 -1.47
CA LEU A 689 -24.10 7.59 -2.01
C LEU A 689 -23.11 7.84 -0.88
N ASP A 690 -21.98 7.13 -0.89
CA ASP A 690 -20.85 7.36 0.02
C ASP A 690 -19.57 7.57 -0.81
N THR A 691 -19.03 8.79 -0.73
CA THR A 691 -17.76 9.18 -1.36
C THR A 691 -16.82 9.81 -0.32
N THR A 692 -16.89 9.32 0.92
CA THR A 692 -16.04 9.77 2.03
C THR A 692 -14.55 9.70 1.66
N HIS A 693 -13.77 10.72 2.03
CA HIS A 693 -12.35 10.92 1.67
C HIS A 693 -12.12 10.91 0.14
N SER A 694 -12.76 11.86 -0.55
CA SER A 694 -12.64 12.09 -2.00
C SER A 694 -12.48 13.57 -2.31
N ASP A 695 -11.81 13.90 -3.41
CA ASP A 695 -11.48 15.28 -3.82
C ASP A 695 -12.63 16.02 -4.53
N ILE A 696 -13.88 15.72 -4.18
CA ILE A 696 -15.07 16.25 -4.84
C ILE A 696 -15.32 17.70 -4.41
N SER A 697 -15.38 18.62 -5.37
CA SER A 697 -15.70 20.04 -5.13
C SER A 697 -17.06 20.48 -5.70
N ASP A 698 -17.59 19.78 -6.71
CA ASP A 698 -18.85 20.12 -7.38
C ASP A 698 -19.96 19.10 -7.09
N LEU A 699 -21.02 19.55 -6.43
CA LEU A 699 -22.21 18.75 -6.11
C LEU A 699 -23.36 18.95 -7.11
N SER A 700 -23.18 19.79 -8.14
CA SER A 700 -24.22 20.04 -9.15
C SER A 700 -24.81 18.77 -9.81
N PRO A 701 -24.05 17.68 -10.02
CA PRO A 701 -24.62 16.43 -10.53
C PRO A 701 -25.68 15.81 -9.62
N LEU A 702 -25.67 16.12 -8.32
CA LEU A 702 -26.61 15.53 -7.35
C LEU A 702 -28.00 16.17 -7.40
N ALA A 703 -28.16 17.37 -7.99
CA ALA A 703 -29.39 18.16 -7.90
C ALA A 703 -30.65 17.43 -8.39
N GLY A 704 -30.52 16.49 -9.32
CA GLY A 704 -31.60 15.68 -9.88
C GLY A 704 -31.91 14.38 -9.13
N LEU A 705 -31.08 13.96 -8.18
CA LEU A 705 -31.12 12.63 -7.54
C LEU A 705 -32.11 12.58 -6.36
N THR A 706 -33.34 13.00 -6.61
CA THR A 706 -34.41 13.22 -5.61
C THR A 706 -34.86 11.96 -4.83
N ASN A 707 -34.36 10.77 -5.17
CA ASN A 707 -34.58 9.54 -4.43
C ASN A 707 -33.51 9.24 -3.36
N LEU A 708 -32.45 10.08 -3.26
CA LEU A 708 -31.43 9.95 -2.23
C LEU A 708 -32.03 10.00 -0.82
N THR A 709 -31.66 9.01 -0.02
CA THR A 709 -32.03 8.86 1.39
C THR A 709 -30.82 8.91 2.31
N ARG A 710 -29.62 8.57 1.80
CA ARG A 710 -28.34 8.65 2.51
C ARG A 710 -27.27 9.27 1.61
N LEU A 711 -26.60 10.30 2.10
CA LEU A 711 -25.49 10.96 1.42
C LEU A 711 -24.35 11.19 2.42
N LEU A 712 -23.20 10.59 2.15
CA LEU A 712 -21.97 10.74 2.95
C LEU A 712 -20.86 11.30 2.07
N LEU A 713 -20.38 12.48 2.43
CA LEU A 713 -19.37 13.27 1.72
C LEU A 713 -18.31 13.76 2.71
N TYR A 714 -17.90 12.92 3.67
CA TYR A 714 -16.91 13.31 4.68
C TYR A 714 -15.57 13.61 4.01
N ASP A 715 -14.88 14.67 4.45
CA ASP A 715 -13.57 15.09 3.93
C ASP A 715 -13.58 15.29 2.40
N CYS A 716 -14.58 16.06 1.92
CA CYS A 716 -14.67 16.53 0.54
C CYS A 716 -14.41 18.04 0.43
N LYS A 717 -14.16 18.54 -0.78
CA LYS A 717 -13.82 19.95 -1.04
C LYS A 717 -15.02 20.82 -1.45
N ALA A 718 -16.24 20.30 -1.32
CA ALA A 718 -17.45 20.99 -1.73
C ALA A 718 -17.86 22.09 -0.75
N THR A 719 -18.00 23.33 -1.25
CA THR A 719 -18.42 24.49 -0.44
C THR A 719 -19.85 24.96 -0.74
N ASP A 720 -20.40 24.61 -1.91
CA ASP A 720 -21.77 24.99 -2.32
C ASP A 720 -22.77 23.84 -2.08
N LEU A 721 -23.68 24.04 -1.13
CA LEU A 721 -24.75 23.10 -0.79
C LEU A 721 -26.04 23.32 -1.59
N SER A 722 -26.11 24.32 -2.47
CA SER A 722 -27.31 24.63 -3.26
C SER A 722 -27.89 23.44 -4.04
N PRO A 723 -27.09 22.48 -4.57
CA PRO A 723 -27.62 21.29 -5.24
C PRO A 723 -28.44 20.36 -4.32
N LEU A 724 -28.22 20.42 -3.00
CA LEU A 724 -28.91 19.53 -2.04
C LEU A 724 -30.36 19.95 -1.74
N LYS A 725 -30.72 21.21 -2.05
CA LYS A 725 -32.02 21.82 -1.67
C LYS A 725 -33.25 21.01 -2.08
N GLY A 726 -33.15 20.26 -3.19
CA GLY A 726 -34.24 19.44 -3.74
C GLY A 726 -34.32 18.01 -3.21
N LEU A 727 -33.35 17.55 -2.41
CA LEU A 727 -33.20 16.15 -1.99
C LEU A 727 -34.04 15.82 -0.74
N THR A 728 -35.32 16.16 -0.77
CA THR A 728 -36.21 16.18 0.41
C THR A 728 -36.47 14.81 1.06
N LYS A 729 -36.08 13.71 0.41
CA LYS A 729 -36.15 12.34 0.97
C LYS A 729 -34.91 11.95 1.78
N LEU A 730 -33.90 12.83 1.89
CA LEU A 730 -32.71 12.57 2.69
C LEU A 730 -33.08 12.33 4.15
N ARG A 731 -32.56 11.24 4.70
CA ARG A 731 -32.69 10.83 6.11
C ARG A 731 -31.36 10.87 6.84
N TRP A 732 -30.27 10.66 6.10
CA TRP A 732 -28.92 10.67 6.61
C TRP A 732 -28.04 11.55 5.72
N LEU A 733 -27.46 12.59 6.31
CA LEU A 733 -26.55 13.51 5.63
C LEU A 733 -25.33 13.74 6.51
N GLY A 734 -24.14 13.58 5.92
CA GLY A 734 -22.88 13.85 6.60
C GLY A 734 -21.84 14.42 5.65
N PHE A 735 -21.20 15.51 6.05
CA PHE A 735 -20.05 16.12 5.37
C PHE A 735 -19.22 16.81 6.45
N GLN A 736 -18.16 16.14 6.90
CA GLN A 736 -17.26 16.59 7.95
C GLN A 736 -16.00 17.20 7.31
N HIS A 737 -15.28 18.04 8.04
CA HIS A 737 -13.99 18.61 7.60
C HIS A 737 -14.06 19.38 6.27
N THR A 738 -15.18 20.05 6.02
CA THR A 738 -15.36 20.88 4.83
C THR A 738 -15.11 22.34 5.19
N ASP A 739 -13.92 22.84 4.85
CA ASP A 739 -13.60 24.25 5.08
C ASP A 739 -14.46 25.17 4.21
N ASN A 740 -14.87 26.32 4.76
CA ASN A 740 -15.50 27.43 4.04
C ASN A 740 -16.93 27.23 3.50
N ILE A 741 -17.78 26.40 4.11
CA ILE A 741 -19.22 26.44 3.81
C ILE A 741 -19.85 27.68 4.45
N SER A 742 -20.28 28.65 3.64
CA SER A 742 -20.86 29.90 4.13
C SER A 742 -22.39 29.89 4.24
N ASP A 743 -23.09 28.98 3.55
CA ASP A 743 -24.56 28.96 3.48
C ASP A 743 -25.15 27.55 3.69
N PHE A 744 -25.80 27.36 4.84
CA PHE A 744 -26.52 26.13 5.19
C PHE A 744 -28.03 26.21 4.91
N SER A 745 -28.53 27.32 4.34
CA SER A 745 -29.95 27.49 3.99
C SER A 745 -30.54 26.40 3.08
N PRO A 746 -29.77 25.72 2.18
CA PRO A 746 -30.26 24.60 1.40
C PRO A 746 -30.78 23.42 2.24
N LEU A 747 -30.31 23.26 3.49
CA LEU A 747 -30.73 22.16 4.37
C LEU A 747 -32.12 22.35 4.95
N SER A 748 -32.65 23.58 4.98
CA SER A 748 -33.91 23.92 5.68
C SER A 748 -35.16 23.18 5.17
N GLY A 749 -35.11 22.66 3.94
CA GLY A 749 -36.19 21.89 3.32
C GLY A 749 -36.10 20.37 3.52
N LEU A 750 -35.01 19.85 4.11
CA LEU A 750 -34.73 18.42 4.23
C LEU A 750 -35.42 17.81 5.47
N THR A 751 -36.73 18.01 5.58
CA THR A 751 -37.50 17.73 6.81
C THR A 751 -37.61 16.24 7.16
N GLU A 752 -37.24 15.32 6.27
CA GLU A 752 -37.13 13.88 6.57
C GLU A 752 -35.81 13.48 7.24
N LEU A 753 -34.85 14.40 7.42
CA LEU A 753 -33.58 14.13 8.07
C LEU A 753 -33.78 13.58 9.49
N ARG A 754 -33.08 12.48 9.77
CA ARG A 754 -32.99 11.81 11.08
C ARG A 754 -31.58 11.87 11.65
N HIS A 755 -30.58 11.82 10.77
CA HIS A 755 -29.18 11.92 11.13
C HIS A 755 -28.52 13.04 10.32
N LEU A 756 -27.95 14.02 11.02
CA LEU A 756 -27.20 15.11 10.42
C LEU A 756 -25.87 15.27 11.15
N ASP A 757 -24.80 15.19 10.37
CA ASP A 757 -23.44 15.27 10.85
C ASP A 757 -22.68 16.40 10.16
N LEU A 758 -22.35 17.41 10.96
CA LEU A 758 -21.68 18.65 10.59
C LEU A 758 -20.45 18.88 11.46
N PHE A 759 -19.73 17.81 11.84
CA PHE A 759 -18.46 17.93 12.55
C PHE A 759 -17.48 18.80 11.73
N ASN A 760 -16.94 19.84 12.35
CA ASN A 760 -15.94 20.74 11.76
C ASN A 760 -16.31 21.26 10.35
N THR A 761 -17.45 21.97 10.26
CA THR A 761 -17.93 22.62 9.03
C THR A 761 -18.00 24.14 9.14
N GLU A 762 -17.42 24.71 10.21
CA GLU A 762 -17.48 26.13 10.56
C GLU A 762 -18.89 26.73 10.74
N ILE A 763 -19.94 25.92 10.94
CA ILE A 763 -21.32 26.44 11.04
C ILE A 763 -21.46 27.33 12.28
N SER A 764 -22.11 28.49 12.12
CA SER A 764 -22.42 29.41 13.21
C SER A 764 -23.90 29.73 13.36
N ASP A 765 -24.66 29.70 12.26
CA ASP A 765 -26.09 29.97 12.23
C ASP A 765 -26.89 28.66 12.10
N LEU A 766 -27.59 28.29 13.16
CA LEU A 766 -28.42 27.08 13.21
C LEU A 766 -29.86 27.29 12.76
N SER A 767 -30.24 28.51 12.34
CA SER A 767 -31.61 28.80 11.91
C SER A 767 -32.10 27.94 10.72
N PRO A 768 -31.26 27.48 9.78
CA PRO A 768 -31.67 26.49 8.77
C PRO A 768 -32.13 25.16 9.36
N LEU A 769 -31.64 24.77 10.53
CA LEU A 769 -31.93 23.47 11.16
C LEU A 769 -33.23 23.48 11.98
N ALA A 770 -33.79 24.66 12.29
CA ALA A 770 -34.91 24.83 13.23
C ALA A 770 -36.20 24.06 12.87
N ARG A 771 -36.34 23.67 11.60
CA ARG A 771 -37.52 22.95 11.07
C ARG A 771 -37.29 21.45 10.87
N LEU A 772 -36.09 20.95 11.14
CA LEU A 772 -35.73 19.54 10.98
C LEU A 772 -36.20 18.69 12.17
N VAL A 773 -37.49 18.81 12.51
CA VAL A 773 -38.08 18.27 13.75
C VAL A 773 -38.03 16.74 13.86
N ASN A 774 -37.68 16.03 12.77
CA ASN A 774 -37.50 14.58 12.75
C ASN A 774 -36.07 14.14 13.06
N LEU A 775 -35.13 15.07 13.32
CA LEU A 775 -33.77 14.73 13.71
C LEU A 775 -33.77 13.93 15.01
N GLU A 776 -33.07 12.79 14.96
CA GLU A 776 -32.80 11.89 16.09
C GLU A 776 -31.32 12.00 16.51
N THR A 777 -30.42 12.26 15.56
CA THR A 777 -28.98 12.46 15.79
C THR A 777 -28.51 13.74 15.12
N LEU A 778 -27.86 14.61 15.89
CA LEU A 778 -27.26 15.85 15.41
C LEU A 778 -25.85 16.01 15.99
N ILE A 779 -24.85 16.00 15.11
CA ILE A 779 -23.44 16.20 15.46
C ILE A 779 -23.02 17.58 14.94
N LEU A 780 -22.64 18.47 15.87
CA LEU A 780 -22.28 19.87 15.63
C LEU A 780 -20.94 20.24 16.29
N VAL A 781 -20.09 19.25 16.48
CA VAL A 781 -18.79 19.36 17.14
C VAL A 781 -17.82 20.23 16.35
N GLU A 782 -16.93 20.94 17.04
CA GLU A 782 -15.87 21.77 16.45
C GLU A 782 -16.39 22.81 15.45
N ASN A 783 -17.34 23.63 15.90
CA ASN A 783 -17.97 24.66 15.08
C ASN A 783 -17.89 26.05 15.74
N ARG A 784 -18.58 27.04 15.15
CA ARG A 784 -18.57 28.44 15.59
C ARG A 784 -19.92 28.87 16.17
N ILE A 785 -20.66 27.94 16.76
CA ILE A 785 -22.02 28.15 17.24
C ILE A 785 -21.99 29.01 18.51
N VAL A 786 -22.89 30.00 18.57
CA VAL A 786 -23.12 30.84 19.75
C VAL A 786 -24.55 30.69 20.27
N ASP A 787 -25.54 30.62 19.37
CA ASP A 787 -26.96 30.52 19.70
C ASP A 787 -27.53 29.14 19.36
N VAL A 788 -28.00 28.42 20.38
CA VAL A 788 -28.67 27.11 20.25
C VAL A 788 -30.19 27.21 20.30
N SER A 789 -30.76 28.42 20.38
CA SER A 789 -32.22 28.62 20.36
C SER A 789 -32.95 27.97 19.17
N PRO A 790 -32.36 27.88 17.95
CA PRO A 790 -32.99 27.16 16.84
C PRO A 790 -33.23 25.67 17.11
N LEU A 791 -32.46 25.05 18.03
CA LEU A 791 -32.56 23.62 18.33
C LEU A 791 -33.70 23.30 19.32
N ALA A 792 -34.29 24.30 19.99
CA ALA A 792 -35.29 24.11 21.05
C ALA A 792 -36.59 23.40 20.57
N SER A 793 -36.85 23.41 19.26
CA SER A 793 -38.00 22.72 18.63
C SER A 793 -37.74 21.24 18.29
N LEU A 794 -36.49 20.76 18.36
CA LEU A 794 -36.07 19.44 17.89
C LEU A 794 -36.32 18.34 18.94
N ARG A 795 -37.60 18.09 19.23
CA ARG A 795 -38.05 17.22 20.33
C ARG A 795 -37.79 15.73 20.14
N ASN A 796 -37.39 15.30 18.94
CA ASN A 796 -37.09 13.89 18.64
C ASN A 796 -35.60 13.55 18.78
N LEU A 797 -34.75 14.51 19.15
CA LEU A 797 -33.31 14.28 19.35
C LEU A 797 -33.09 13.27 20.48
N LYS A 798 -32.36 12.20 20.14
CA LYS A 798 -31.81 11.20 21.06
C LYS A 798 -30.32 11.42 21.29
N LYS A 799 -29.60 11.91 20.27
CA LYS A 799 -28.17 12.22 20.34
C LYS A 799 -27.90 13.64 19.83
N LEU A 800 -27.26 14.46 20.67
CA LEU A 800 -26.86 15.83 20.35
C LEU A 800 -25.45 16.09 20.88
N GLU A 801 -24.51 16.33 19.96
CA GLU A 801 -23.13 16.66 20.29
C GLU A 801 -22.82 18.11 19.89
N LEU A 802 -22.41 18.92 20.87
CA LEU A 802 -22.18 20.36 20.76
C LEU A 802 -20.82 20.80 21.33
N HIS A 803 -19.93 19.85 21.66
CA HIS A 803 -18.65 20.21 22.25
C HIS A 803 -17.76 20.98 21.27
N VAL A 804 -16.81 21.76 21.81
CA VAL A 804 -15.90 22.62 21.03
C VAL A 804 -16.67 23.63 20.15
N ASN A 805 -17.38 24.53 20.81
CA ASN A 805 -18.12 25.63 20.18
C ASN A 805 -17.95 26.92 21.02
N ASN A 806 -18.71 27.98 20.71
CA ASN A 806 -18.67 29.25 21.44
C ASN A 806 -19.99 29.55 22.18
N ILE A 807 -20.68 28.51 22.64
CA ILE A 807 -22.00 28.62 23.28
C ILE A 807 -21.83 29.03 24.74
N SER A 808 -22.45 30.15 25.12
CA SER A 808 -22.45 30.63 26.52
C SER A 808 -23.76 30.35 27.26
N ASP A 809 -24.88 30.25 26.55
CA ASP A 809 -26.21 30.01 27.12
C ASP A 809 -26.84 28.74 26.55
N PHE A 810 -26.98 27.72 27.39
CA PHE A 810 -27.64 26.46 27.06
C PHE A 810 -29.10 26.39 27.55
N SER A 811 -29.61 27.46 28.17
CA SER A 811 -30.98 27.52 28.68
C SER A 811 -32.07 27.25 27.62
N PRO A 812 -31.90 27.56 26.32
CA PRO A 812 -32.88 27.18 25.30
C PRO A 812 -33.11 25.67 25.19
N LEU A 813 -32.12 24.86 25.56
CA LEU A 813 -32.19 23.40 25.48
C LEU A 813 -32.84 22.76 26.72
N ASN A 814 -33.10 23.51 27.79
CA ASN A 814 -33.60 22.98 29.06
C ASN A 814 -34.89 22.14 28.93
N GLN A 815 -35.75 22.46 27.95
CA GLN A 815 -37.01 21.73 27.74
C GLN A 815 -36.85 20.38 27.04
N ILE A 816 -35.78 20.19 26.27
CA ILE A 816 -35.52 18.96 25.50
C ILE A 816 -34.36 18.14 26.08
N ARG A 817 -33.47 18.75 26.87
CA ARG A 817 -32.27 18.11 27.42
C ARG A 817 -32.56 16.80 28.15
N GLY A 818 -33.67 16.71 28.87
CA GLY A 818 -34.02 15.50 29.63
C GLY A 818 -34.44 14.30 28.78
N SER A 819 -34.71 14.47 27.48
CA SER A 819 -35.08 13.38 26.56
C SER A 819 -33.94 12.95 25.63
N ILE A 820 -32.79 13.63 25.69
CA ILE A 820 -31.62 13.31 24.88
C ILE A 820 -30.81 12.26 25.64
N GLU A 821 -30.64 11.09 25.04
CA GLU A 821 -29.90 9.95 25.59
C GLU A 821 -28.39 10.25 25.64
N VAL A 822 -27.84 10.86 24.57
CA VAL A 822 -26.43 11.23 24.47
C VAL A 822 -26.31 12.74 24.25
N PHE A 823 -25.81 13.47 25.25
CA PHE A 823 -25.68 14.93 25.20
C PHE A 823 -24.27 15.39 25.63
N THR A 824 -23.44 15.79 24.67
CA THR A 824 -22.06 16.29 24.92
C THR A 824 -21.95 17.76 24.54
N TRP A 825 -21.27 18.56 25.38
CA TRP A 825 -21.29 20.03 25.27
C TRP A 825 -20.08 20.71 25.95
N TYR A 826 -19.02 19.95 26.24
CA TYR A 826 -17.79 20.45 26.85
C TYR A 826 -17.01 21.40 25.92
N SER A 827 -15.98 22.05 26.44
CA SER A 827 -15.18 23.04 25.70
C SER A 827 -16.01 24.17 25.07
N ASN A 828 -17.11 24.54 25.74
CA ASN A 828 -17.91 25.73 25.46
C ASN A 828 -17.76 26.74 26.61
N PRO A 829 -17.82 28.06 26.35
CA PRO A 829 -17.79 29.08 27.41
C PRO A 829 -18.88 28.90 28.49
N GLY A 830 -20.04 28.35 28.13
CA GLY A 830 -21.14 28.05 29.04
C GLY A 830 -21.04 26.71 29.77
N PHE A 831 -20.01 25.91 29.50
CA PHE A 831 -19.77 24.66 30.22
C PHE A 831 -19.30 24.96 31.66
N PRO A 832 -19.81 24.27 32.69
CA PRO A 832 -19.42 24.55 34.08
C PRO A 832 -17.92 24.39 34.32
N GLN A 833 -17.33 25.37 35.01
CA GLN A 833 -15.92 25.35 35.36
C GLN A 833 -15.67 24.44 36.58
N GLY A 834 -14.85 23.40 36.39
CA GLY A 834 -14.36 22.57 37.49
C GLY A 834 -13.20 23.24 38.25
N GLY A 835 -12.96 22.79 39.47
CA GLY A 835 -11.83 23.21 40.31
C GLY A 835 -10.50 22.59 39.87
N PRO A 836 -9.44 22.76 40.70
CA PRO A 836 -8.11 22.18 40.42
C PRO A 836 -8.15 20.68 40.18
N LYS A 837 -7.28 20.21 39.30
CA LYS A 837 -7.14 18.78 38.96
C LYS A 837 -6.40 18.04 40.07
N ILE A 838 -6.83 16.82 40.36
CA ILE A 838 -6.20 15.91 41.32
C ILE A 838 -5.08 15.15 40.61
N GLU A 839 -3.86 15.65 40.73
CA GLU A 839 -2.68 15.07 40.07
C GLU A 839 -2.18 13.81 40.78
N GLY A 840 -2.37 13.69 42.10
CA GLY A 840 -1.98 12.49 42.86
C GLY A 840 -1.53 12.81 44.28
N PRO A 841 -0.84 11.86 44.95
CA PRO A 841 -0.45 10.55 44.41
C PRO A 841 -1.66 9.62 44.23
N TRP A 842 -1.75 8.98 43.06
CA TRP A 842 -2.71 7.90 42.77
C TRP A 842 -2.04 6.54 42.92
N LEU A 843 -2.83 5.49 43.10
CA LEU A 843 -2.42 4.10 42.89
C LEU A 843 -3.02 3.61 41.58
N TRP A 844 -2.19 3.05 40.70
CA TRP A 844 -2.55 2.57 39.38
C TRP A 844 -2.37 1.07 39.27
N LEU A 845 -3.28 0.41 38.56
CA LEU A 845 -3.19 -1.01 38.27
C LEU A 845 -3.66 -1.26 36.83
N PRO A 846 -2.73 -1.44 35.87
CA PRO A 846 -3.07 -2.00 34.58
C PRO A 846 -3.23 -3.52 34.67
N LEU A 847 -4.28 -4.07 34.04
CA LEU A 847 -4.54 -5.52 33.97
C LEU A 847 -4.85 -5.93 32.53
N PRO A 848 -4.26 -7.04 32.03
CA PRO A 848 -4.71 -7.65 30.78
C PRO A 848 -6.11 -8.26 30.94
N VAL A 849 -6.91 -8.21 29.87
CA VAL A 849 -8.29 -8.74 29.82
C VAL A 849 -8.41 -9.73 28.67
N GLU A 850 -8.95 -10.93 28.93
CA GLU A 850 -9.40 -11.86 27.89
C GLU A 850 -10.83 -11.48 27.50
N VAL A 851 -11.05 -11.09 26.24
CA VAL A 851 -12.38 -10.65 25.80
C VAL A 851 -13.29 -11.86 25.60
N ASP A 852 -14.40 -11.93 26.35
CA ASP A 852 -15.53 -12.75 25.97
C ASP A 852 -16.44 -12.02 24.96
N GLU A 853 -17.03 -12.77 24.04
CA GLU A 853 -17.87 -12.23 22.96
C GLU A 853 -19.23 -11.65 23.45
N THR A 854 -19.46 -11.55 24.77
CA THR A 854 -20.80 -11.28 25.34
C THR A 854 -20.98 -9.90 25.97
N GLY A 855 -19.93 -9.08 26.07
CA GLY A 855 -20.06 -7.66 26.44
C GLY A 855 -20.71 -7.40 27.80
N HIS A 856 -20.54 -8.32 28.76
CA HIS A 856 -21.15 -8.18 30.08
C HIS A 856 -20.30 -7.31 31.03
N PRO A 857 -20.93 -6.59 31.99
CA PRO A 857 -20.23 -5.76 32.96
C PRO A 857 -19.45 -6.62 33.96
N MET A 858 -18.21 -6.97 33.61
CA MET A 858 -17.32 -7.76 34.46
C MET A 858 -16.63 -6.92 35.54
N ASP A 859 -16.44 -7.54 36.71
CA ASP A 859 -15.53 -7.08 37.77
C ASP A 859 -14.16 -7.71 37.50
N HIS A 860 -13.31 -7.01 36.72
CA HIS A 860 -12.01 -7.55 36.28
C HIS A 860 -11.03 -7.74 37.44
N LEU A 861 -11.22 -7.03 38.57
CA LEU A 861 -10.46 -7.31 39.79
C LEU A 861 -10.83 -8.68 40.37
N ALA A 862 -12.13 -9.01 40.39
CA ALA A 862 -12.60 -10.31 40.86
C ALA A 862 -12.11 -11.44 39.96
N GLU A 863 -12.10 -11.23 38.64
CA GLU A 863 -11.57 -12.21 37.70
C GLU A 863 -10.06 -12.44 37.89
N ALA A 864 -9.26 -11.37 37.79
CA ALA A 864 -7.80 -11.45 37.93
C ALA A 864 -7.34 -11.98 39.30
N SER A 865 -8.16 -11.82 40.35
CA SER A 865 -7.87 -12.31 41.70
C SER A 865 -8.53 -13.65 42.04
N ASN A 866 -9.22 -14.32 41.10
CA ASN A 866 -10.02 -15.53 41.37
C ASN A 866 -11.05 -15.34 42.51
N GLY A 867 -11.69 -14.17 42.55
CA GLY A 867 -12.76 -13.78 43.48
C GLY A 867 -12.26 -13.28 44.83
N GLN A 868 -10.95 -13.10 45.03
CA GLN A 868 -10.37 -12.67 46.30
C GLN A 868 -10.47 -11.15 46.54
N LEU A 869 -10.55 -10.36 45.47
CA LEU A 869 -10.62 -8.91 45.50
C LEU A 869 -11.65 -8.42 44.48
N THR A 870 -12.59 -7.55 44.88
CA THR A 870 -13.60 -6.97 43.98
C THR A 870 -13.42 -5.45 43.82
N GLU A 871 -13.96 -4.88 42.75
CA GLU A 871 -14.06 -3.42 42.56
C GLU A 871 -14.69 -2.74 43.77
N GLN A 872 -15.75 -3.34 44.33
CA GLN A 872 -16.45 -2.80 45.50
C GLN A 872 -15.57 -2.83 46.76
N GLN A 873 -14.78 -3.89 46.96
CA GLN A 873 -13.85 -3.98 48.10
C GLN A 873 -12.76 -2.91 48.00
N VAL A 874 -12.15 -2.73 46.82
CA VAL A 874 -11.15 -1.67 46.60
C VAL A 874 -11.77 -0.29 46.74
N ALA A 875 -12.96 -0.05 46.19
CA ALA A 875 -13.67 1.22 46.34
C ALA A 875 -14.14 1.53 47.78
N THR A 876 -14.10 0.54 48.68
CA THR A 876 -14.41 0.71 50.10
C THR A 876 -13.14 0.96 50.92
N GLN A 877 -12.12 0.14 50.70
CA GLN A 877 -10.94 0.05 51.55
C GLN A 877 -9.77 0.91 51.04
N GLY A 878 -9.77 1.24 49.75
CA GLY A 878 -8.63 1.79 49.03
C GLY A 878 -7.72 0.69 48.50
N ALA A 879 -7.00 0.98 47.42
CA ALA A 879 -5.90 0.13 46.97
C ALA A 879 -4.71 0.23 47.94
N THR A 880 -3.84 -0.78 47.91
CA THR A 880 -2.59 -0.80 48.68
C THR A 880 -1.43 -0.97 47.71
N GLU A 881 -0.47 -0.05 47.72
CA GLU A 881 0.72 -0.11 46.87
C GLU A 881 1.43 -1.47 47.00
N GLY A 882 2.01 -1.96 45.91
CA GLY A 882 2.72 -3.24 45.85
C GLY A 882 1.84 -4.49 45.93
N THR A 883 0.52 -4.35 46.11
CA THR A 883 -0.38 -5.50 46.10
C THR A 883 -0.52 -6.01 44.67
N VAL A 884 -0.24 -7.30 44.47
CA VAL A 884 -0.36 -8.00 43.18
C VAL A 884 -1.79 -8.49 42.98
N VAL A 885 -2.33 -8.29 41.79
CA VAL A 885 -3.66 -8.76 41.36
C VAL A 885 -3.50 -9.35 39.96
N GLY A 886 -3.65 -10.67 39.81
CA GLY A 886 -3.32 -11.36 38.56
C GLY A 886 -1.87 -11.11 38.14
N GLU A 887 -1.69 -10.60 36.92
CA GLU A 887 -0.38 -10.20 36.39
C GLU A 887 0.00 -8.74 36.69
N GLY A 888 -0.93 -7.94 37.25
CA GLY A 888 -0.70 -6.52 37.57
C GLY A 888 -0.29 -6.29 39.01
N ILE A 889 0.29 -5.11 39.27
CA ILE A 889 0.66 -4.63 40.60
C ILE A 889 0.18 -3.18 40.80
N TRP A 890 -0.34 -2.87 41.99
CA TRP A 890 -0.71 -1.49 42.33
C TRP A 890 0.54 -0.62 42.52
N SER A 891 0.78 0.33 41.63
CA SER A 891 1.94 1.22 41.65
C SER A 891 1.54 2.67 41.95
N VAL A 892 2.38 3.41 42.70
CA VAL A 892 2.14 4.84 42.91
C VAL A 892 2.50 5.66 41.68
N GLY A 893 1.65 6.61 41.32
CA GLY A 893 1.91 7.51 40.21
C GLY A 893 1.19 8.84 40.33
N THR A 894 1.84 9.91 39.86
CA THR A 894 1.27 11.26 39.80
C THR A 894 1.07 11.63 38.34
N LEU A 895 -0.15 12.01 37.97
CA LEU A 895 -0.48 12.50 36.64
C LEU A 895 0.25 13.83 36.40
N GLU A 896 0.72 14.03 35.17
CA GLU A 896 1.38 15.27 34.81
C GLU A 896 0.46 16.49 35.00
N PRO A 897 1.01 17.64 35.45
CA PRO A 897 0.23 18.86 35.62
C PRO A 897 -0.39 19.35 34.31
N TYR A 898 -1.63 19.82 34.41
CA TYR A 898 -2.36 20.35 33.27
C TYR A 898 -1.75 21.66 32.74
N LYS A 899 -1.51 21.71 31.43
CA LYS A 899 -0.97 22.88 30.73
C LYS A 899 -2.05 23.55 29.91
N ALA A 900 -2.62 24.65 30.40
CA ALA A 900 -3.76 25.33 29.78
C ALA A 900 -3.57 25.73 28.29
N ASN A 901 -2.33 25.96 27.85
CA ASN A 901 -2.02 26.40 26.49
C ASN A 901 -1.48 25.29 25.58
N ASP A 902 -1.43 24.04 26.04
CA ASP A 902 -0.81 22.95 25.31
C ASP A 902 -1.71 21.70 25.31
N ARG A 903 -2.75 21.77 24.49
CA ARG A 903 -3.74 20.71 24.25
C ARG A 903 -3.09 19.38 23.86
N ARG A 904 -2.03 19.42 23.05
CA ARG A 904 -1.29 18.22 22.60
C ARG A 904 -0.46 17.59 23.73
N SER A 905 0.04 18.38 24.67
CA SER A 905 0.73 17.81 25.83
C SER A 905 -0.22 17.25 26.88
N ASN A 906 -1.45 17.75 26.97
CA ASN A 906 -2.42 17.29 27.97
C ASN A 906 -2.98 15.90 27.63
N VAL A 907 -3.07 15.58 26.34
CA VAL A 907 -3.45 14.24 25.88
C VAL A 907 -2.34 13.24 26.21
N SER A 908 -2.73 12.00 26.51
CA SER A 908 -1.82 10.89 26.88
C SER A 908 -1.09 11.01 28.23
N ASN A 909 -1.54 11.87 29.16
CA ASN A 909 -0.88 12.05 30.47
C ASN A 909 -0.82 10.77 31.32
N LEU A 910 -1.86 9.93 31.25
CA LEU A 910 -1.88 8.63 31.93
C LEU A 910 -0.99 7.62 31.19
N LYS A 911 -1.01 7.60 29.85
CA LYS A 911 -0.11 6.73 29.06
C LYS A 911 1.36 6.94 29.46
N ARG A 912 1.82 8.20 29.48
CA ARG A 912 3.21 8.52 29.83
C ARG A 912 3.60 8.08 31.23
N LEU A 913 2.66 8.18 32.19
CA LEU A 913 2.86 7.66 33.54
C LEU A 913 3.04 6.14 33.54
N LEU A 914 2.20 5.41 32.81
CA LEU A 914 2.27 3.94 32.72
C LEU A 914 3.50 3.46 31.94
N ASP A 915 3.88 4.15 30.86
CA ASP A 915 5.12 3.93 30.09
C ASP A 915 6.34 4.06 31.00
N ALA A 916 6.43 5.15 31.78
CA ALA A 916 7.55 5.42 32.67
C ALA A 916 7.68 4.40 33.81
N GLN A 917 6.58 3.75 34.19
CA GLN A 917 6.57 2.67 35.19
C GLN A 917 6.97 1.31 34.60
N GLY A 918 7.19 1.21 33.29
CA GLY A 918 7.46 -0.07 32.62
C GLY A 918 6.31 -1.06 32.73
N ALA A 919 5.09 -0.57 33.00
CA ALA A 919 3.96 -1.41 33.37
C ALA A 919 3.30 -2.10 32.15
N ILE A 920 3.56 -1.62 30.93
CA ILE A 920 2.97 -2.12 29.69
C ILE A 920 3.97 -1.96 28.52
N GLU A 921 4.33 -3.05 27.82
CA GLU A 921 4.91 -2.98 26.48
C GLU A 921 3.77 -2.81 25.48
N PHE A 922 3.51 -1.57 25.04
CA PHE A 922 2.40 -1.23 24.12
C PHE A 922 2.56 -1.78 22.69
N SER A 923 3.48 -2.73 22.45
CA SER A 923 3.87 -3.18 21.11
C SER A 923 3.04 -4.33 20.52
N ASP A 924 2.18 -5.00 21.29
CA ASP A 924 1.31 -6.05 20.77
C ASP A 924 -0.14 -5.85 21.25
N ALA A 925 -1.10 -6.12 20.35
CA ALA A 925 -2.54 -5.90 20.50
C ALA A 925 -3.20 -6.77 21.61
N GLY A 926 -2.90 -6.51 22.89
CA GLY A 926 -3.51 -7.15 24.08
C GLY A 926 -4.48 -6.21 24.82
N ASN A 927 -5.74 -6.64 25.06
CA ASN A 927 -6.80 -5.80 25.62
C ASN A 927 -6.47 -5.60 27.09
N PHE A 928 -6.55 -4.38 27.60
CA PHE A 928 -6.23 -4.08 28.99
C PHE A 928 -7.25 -3.11 29.59
N VAL A 929 -7.43 -3.23 30.91
CA VAL A 929 -8.17 -2.31 31.75
C VAL A 929 -7.20 -1.60 32.70
N VAL A 930 -7.40 -0.30 32.91
CA VAL A 930 -6.61 0.46 33.89
C VAL A 930 -7.49 0.89 35.06
N TYR A 931 -7.10 0.50 36.27
CA TYR A 931 -7.70 1.00 37.50
C TYR A 931 -6.86 2.12 38.12
N GLY A 932 -7.54 3.16 38.61
CA GLY A 932 -6.95 4.25 39.40
C GLY A 932 -7.66 4.40 40.74
N SER A 933 -6.92 4.34 41.85
CA SER A 933 -7.45 4.51 43.20
C SER A 933 -6.77 5.68 43.93
N ILE A 934 -7.58 6.51 44.60
CA ILE A 934 -7.09 7.61 45.42
C ILE A 934 -7.95 7.76 46.67
N THR A 935 -7.30 8.09 47.78
CA THR A 935 -7.97 8.36 49.05
C THR A 935 -7.97 9.86 49.36
N LEU A 936 -9.16 10.38 49.69
CA LEU A 936 -9.46 11.78 49.92
C LEU A 936 -10.00 11.98 51.34
N TYR A 937 -9.41 12.90 52.10
CA TYR A 937 -9.86 13.24 53.44
C TYR A 937 -10.63 14.55 53.42
N SER A 938 -11.92 14.49 53.73
CA SER A 938 -12.79 15.67 53.78
C SER A 938 -13.02 16.09 55.24
N PRO A 939 -12.92 17.38 55.59
CA PRO A 939 -13.07 17.84 56.97
C PRO A 939 -14.52 17.81 57.47
N ARG A 940 -15.49 17.71 56.55
CA ARG A 940 -16.94 17.71 56.82
C ARG A 940 -17.71 17.01 55.70
N THR A 941 -19.01 16.82 55.86
CA THR A 941 -19.87 16.43 54.74
C THR A 941 -19.94 17.56 53.72
N GLN A 942 -19.72 17.26 52.43
CA GLN A 942 -19.76 18.25 51.36
C GLN A 942 -20.57 17.73 50.17
N HIS A 943 -21.66 18.44 49.81
CA HIS A 943 -22.35 18.23 48.55
C HIS A 943 -21.65 19.05 47.47
N THR A 944 -21.07 18.36 46.49
CA THR A 944 -20.25 18.97 45.44
C THR A 944 -20.52 18.28 44.11
N LYS A 945 -19.90 18.75 43.04
CA LYS A 945 -19.83 18.03 41.76
C LYS A 945 -18.43 17.49 41.55
N ILE A 946 -18.39 16.29 41.01
CA ILE A 946 -17.17 15.68 40.47
C ILE A 946 -17.09 16.05 38.99
N PHE A 947 -15.90 16.39 38.52
CA PHE A 947 -15.59 16.71 37.14
C PHE A 947 -14.59 15.68 36.63
N ILE A 948 -14.88 15.10 35.46
CA ILE A 948 -14.10 14.02 34.87
C ILE A 948 -13.86 14.34 33.40
N GLY A 949 -12.63 14.15 32.95
CA GLY A 949 -12.26 14.08 31.55
C GLY A 949 -11.41 12.84 31.36
N ALA A 950 -11.85 11.89 30.56
CA ALA A 950 -11.11 10.66 30.33
C ALA A 950 -11.43 10.14 28.93
N SER A 951 -10.44 9.48 28.32
CA SER A 951 -10.61 8.85 27.01
C SER A 951 -11.75 7.83 27.00
N GLU A 952 -11.85 6.99 28.05
CA GLU A 952 -12.92 5.99 28.21
C GLU A 952 -13.22 5.65 29.69
N PRO A 953 -13.93 6.51 30.46
CA PRO A 953 -14.29 6.19 31.83
C PRO A 953 -15.46 5.21 31.87
N ARG A 954 -15.19 3.93 32.14
CA ARG A 954 -16.24 2.90 32.19
C ARG A 954 -17.01 2.94 33.50
N LYS A 955 -16.31 3.04 34.64
CA LYS A 955 -16.94 3.05 35.97
C LYS A 955 -16.19 3.96 36.95
N VAL A 956 -16.96 4.67 37.78
CA VAL A 956 -16.44 5.51 38.86
C VAL A 956 -17.17 5.17 40.16
N TYR A 957 -16.42 4.78 41.17
CA TYR A 957 -16.92 4.46 42.49
C TYR A 957 -16.46 5.47 43.53
N LEU A 958 -17.35 5.86 44.44
CA LEU A 958 -17.03 6.66 45.62
C LEU A 958 -17.58 5.95 46.87
N ASN A 959 -16.71 5.58 47.80
CA ASN A 959 -17.06 4.88 49.04
C ASN A 959 -17.96 3.66 48.80
N SER A 960 -17.51 2.73 47.95
CA SER A 960 -18.24 1.53 47.48
C SER A 960 -19.43 1.76 46.54
N LYS A 961 -19.91 3.00 46.37
CA LYS A 961 -21.06 3.30 45.51
C LYS A 961 -20.61 3.62 44.10
N LEU A 962 -21.15 2.91 43.11
CA LEU A 962 -21.05 3.30 41.69
C LEU A 962 -21.77 4.63 41.50
N VAL A 963 -21.02 5.70 41.23
CA VAL A 963 -21.54 7.06 41.06
C VAL A 963 -21.65 7.47 39.59
N HIS A 964 -20.95 6.78 38.69
CA HIS A 964 -21.05 6.95 37.25
C HIS A 964 -20.61 5.68 36.51
N GLU A 965 -21.30 5.41 35.41
CA GLU A 965 -21.05 4.29 34.51
C GLU A 965 -21.42 4.76 33.10
N ASP A 966 -20.52 4.54 32.14
CA ASP A 966 -20.70 4.95 30.75
C ASP A 966 -20.25 3.82 29.81
N TYR A 967 -21.16 3.41 28.93
CA TYR A 967 -20.95 2.39 27.90
C TYR A 967 -21.20 2.96 26.49
N THR A 968 -21.15 4.28 26.32
CA THR A 968 -21.41 4.89 25.01
C THR A 968 -20.35 4.46 23.99
N GLU A 969 -20.68 3.44 23.22
CA GLU A 969 -19.96 3.06 22.02
C GLU A 969 -20.02 4.25 21.04
N TYR A 970 -18.85 4.71 20.57
CA TYR A 970 -18.69 5.73 19.53
C TYR A 970 -19.04 7.19 19.89
N THR A 971 -18.07 7.87 20.51
CA THR A 971 -17.81 9.29 20.25
C THR A 971 -16.48 9.43 19.50
N ILE A 972 -16.49 10.18 18.40
CA ILE A 972 -15.39 10.29 17.41
C ILE A 972 -14.12 10.94 18.00
N GLU A 973 -14.23 11.55 19.19
CA GLU A 973 -13.08 12.00 19.98
C GLU A 973 -12.98 11.19 21.29
N ALA A 974 -12.35 10.01 21.22
CA ALA A 974 -12.01 9.20 22.40
C ALA A 974 -10.88 9.80 23.26
N TRP A 975 -10.58 11.11 23.20
CA TRP A 975 -9.39 11.69 23.84
C TRP A 975 -9.70 12.99 24.59
N ALA A 976 -9.62 12.89 25.92
CA ALA A 976 -9.89 14.02 26.80
C ALA A 976 -8.74 15.02 26.80
N HIS A 977 -9.07 16.29 26.67
CA HIS A 977 -8.14 17.42 26.78
C HIS A 977 -8.33 18.25 28.06
N ASP A 978 -9.50 18.12 28.69
CA ASP A 978 -9.92 18.76 29.95
C ASP A 978 -11.14 18.00 30.50
N TYR A 979 -11.85 18.54 31.51
CA TYR A 979 -13.13 18.02 31.97
C TYR A 979 -14.18 17.97 30.85
N GLN A 980 -14.79 16.81 30.66
CA GLN A 980 -15.81 16.56 29.63
C GLN A 980 -17.19 16.28 30.22
N THR A 981 -17.23 15.73 31.45
CA THR A 981 -18.46 15.40 32.16
C THR A 981 -18.39 15.84 33.62
N PHE A 982 -19.56 16.02 34.23
CA PHE A 982 -19.68 16.31 35.66
C PHE A 982 -21.03 15.83 36.20
N PHE A 983 -21.08 15.45 37.46
CA PHE A 983 -22.30 15.02 38.14
C PHE A 983 -22.23 15.27 39.66
N PRO A 984 -23.36 15.36 40.37
CA PRO A 984 -23.37 15.61 41.81
C PRO A 984 -22.90 14.39 42.61
N ILE A 985 -22.10 14.63 43.66
CA ILE A 985 -21.63 13.63 44.61
C ILE A 985 -21.70 14.16 46.05
N THR A 986 -21.35 13.34 47.04
CA THR A 986 -21.22 13.77 48.44
C THR A 986 -19.99 13.16 49.08
N LEU A 987 -19.06 14.01 49.53
CA LEU A 987 -17.91 13.60 50.36
C LEU A 987 -18.35 13.52 51.82
N GLN A 988 -17.94 12.47 52.52
CA GLN A 988 -18.20 12.25 53.95
C GLN A 988 -17.03 12.78 54.80
N PRO A 989 -17.24 13.17 56.08
CA PRO A 989 -16.14 13.53 56.96
C PRO A 989 -15.13 12.37 57.10
N GLY A 990 -13.84 12.68 57.10
CA GLY A 990 -12.78 11.67 57.16
C GLY A 990 -12.50 11.04 55.78
N LYS A 991 -12.18 9.75 55.77
CA LYS A 991 -11.73 9.00 54.60
C LYS A 991 -12.82 8.84 53.55
N ASN A 992 -12.50 9.16 52.30
CA ASN A 992 -13.29 8.87 51.11
C ASN A 992 -12.42 8.17 50.07
N VAL A 993 -12.85 7.04 49.54
CA VAL A 993 -12.11 6.29 48.54
C VAL A 993 -12.78 6.46 47.18
N LEU A 994 -11.99 6.89 46.20
CA LEU A 994 -12.38 6.97 44.81
C LEU A 994 -11.65 5.86 44.04
N LEU A 995 -12.40 5.09 43.25
CA LEU A 995 -11.88 4.09 42.33
C LEU A 995 -12.44 4.35 40.93
N ILE A 996 -11.57 4.36 39.93
CA ILE A 996 -11.90 4.58 38.53
C ILE A 996 -11.45 3.36 37.72
N LYS A 997 -12.31 2.88 36.81
CA LYS A 997 -12.01 1.88 35.78
C LYS A 997 -12.02 2.54 34.40
N LEU A 998 -10.95 2.36 33.63
CA LEU A 998 -10.77 2.90 32.27
C LEU A 998 -10.60 1.76 31.25
N GLY A 999 -11.33 1.85 30.12
CA GLY A 999 -11.15 1.11 28.85
C GLY A 999 -11.21 -0.44 28.89
N ASP A 1000 -11.68 -1.04 27.78
CA ASP A 1000 -11.61 -2.49 27.50
C ASP A 1000 -11.22 -2.81 26.01
N GLU A 1001 -11.20 -1.83 25.06
CA GLU A 1001 -10.86 -2.00 23.62
C GLU A 1001 -10.12 -0.75 23.03
N TRP A 1002 -9.22 -0.90 22.05
CA TRP A 1002 -8.07 0.02 21.81
C TRP A 1002 -8.22 1.21 20.83
N ASP A 1003 -7.63 2.35 21.23
CA ASP A 1003 -6.56 3.09 20.50
C ASP A 1003 -5.56 3.65 21.56
N ASN A 1004 -4.39 3.02 21.68
CA ASN A 1004 -3.50 3.13 22.85
C ASN A 1004 -2.72 4.46 22.96
N ASP A 1005 -2.67 5.25 21.89
CA ASP A 1005 -1.79 6.41 21.83
C ASP A 1005 -2.33 7.64 22.58
N LEU A 1006 -3.59 7.63 23.00
CA LEU A 1006 -4.31 8.82 23.49
C LEU A 1006 -4.91 8.70 24.91
N LEU A 1007 -4.42 7.78 25.75
CA LEU A 1007 -4.96 7.52 27.09
C LEU A 1007 -4.71 8.70 28.08
N SER A 1008 -5.75 9.47 28.39
CA SER A 1008 -5.71 10.60 29.34
C SER A 1008 -6.74 10.50 30.48
N LEU A 1009 -6.41 11.12 31.62
CA LEU A 1009 -7.32 11.30 32.75
C LEU A 1009 -7.17 12.69 33.40
N PHE A 1010 -8.31 13.32 33.65
CA PHE A 1010 -8.48 14.54 34.43
C PHE A 1010 -9.60 14.34 35.44
N PHE A 1011 -9.32 14.68 36.68
CA PHE A 1011 -10.29 14.54 37.76
C PHE A 1011 -10.24 15.74 38.69
N GLY A 1012 -11.38 16.22 39.15
CA GLY A 1012 -11.46 17.26 40.16
C GLY A 1012 -12.86 17.47 40.71
N PHE A 1013 -13.00 18.44 41.61
CA PHE A 1013 -14.29 18.79 42.21
C PHE A 1013 -14.68 20.22 41.86
N GLU A 1014 -15.93 20.59 42.13
CA GLU A 1014 -16.42 21.96 42.04
C GLU A 1014 -15.48 22.92 42.82
N PRO A 1015 -15.18 24.12 42.27
CA PRO A 1015 -14.35 25.10 42.96
C PRO A 1015 -14.83 25.37 44.40
N GLY A 1016 -13.91 25.31 45.36
CA GLY A 1016 -14.21 25.48 46.79
C GLY A 1016 -14.46 24.19 47.58
N THR A 1017 -14.40 23.02 46.95
CA THR A 1017 -14.43 21.73 47.66
C THR A 1017 -13.16 21.54 48.48
N GLU A 1018 -13.28 21.32 49.80
CA GLU A 1018 -12.15 21.17 50.72
C GLU A 1018 -11.77 19.68 50.90
N TYR A 1019 -10.55 19.27 50.55
CA TYR A 1019 -10.08 17.90 50.79
C TYR A 1019 -8.55 17.84 50.84
N LYS A 1020 -8.02 16.75 51.40
CA LYS A 1020 -6.60 16.38 51.32
C LYS A 1020 -6.46 15.04 50.61
N VAL A 1021 -5.47 14.91 49.73
CA VAL A 1021 -5.12 13.64 49.08
C VAL A 1021 -4.08 12.93 49.93
N SER A 1022 -4.25 11.63 50.17
CA SER A 1022 -3.28 10.83 50.92
C SER A 1022 -3.40 9.36 50.53
N ASN A 1023 -2.36 8.81 49.89
CA ASN A 1023 -2.16 7.38 49.70
C ASN A 1023 -0.94 6.97 50.56
N PRO A 1024 -1.17 6.41 51.76
CA PRO A 1024 -0.11 6.06 52.71
C PRO A 1024 0.88 5.04 52.16
N ARG A 1025 2.17 5.24 52.40
CA ARG A 1025 3.23 4.26 52.08
C ARG A 1025 4.24 4.12 53.21
N VAL A 1026 5.03 3.05 53.13
CA VAL A 1026 6.16 2.79 54.02
C VAL A 1026 7.42 2.66 53.17
N GLY A 1027 8.41 3.50 53.45
CA GLY A 1027 9.70 3.49 52.77
C GLY A 1027 10.85 3.20 53.73
N TYR A 1028 12.06 3.22 53.20
CA TYR A 1028 13.27 3.16 54.01
C TYR A 1028 14.35 4.14 53.52
N THR A 1029 15.19 4.59 54.44
CA THR A 1029 16.40 5.37 54.15
C THR A 1029 17.60 4.71 54.81
N LEU A 1030 18.74 4.68 54.11
CA LEU A 1030 20.02 4.24 54.67
C LEU A 1030 20.87 5.46 55.04
N SER A 1031 21.59 5.42 56.16
CA SER A 1031 22.51 6.48 56.57
C SER A 1031 23.72 6.63 55.64
N GLU A 1032 24.03 5.57 54.89
CA GLU A 1032 25.14 5.49 53.94
C GLU A 1032 24.63 5.05 52.57
N THR A 1033 25.20 5.60 51.50
CA THR A 1033 24.81 5.28 50.12
C THR A 1033 25.51 4.05 49.55
N ALA A 1034 26.65 3.64 50.12
CA ALA A 1034 27.37 2.41 49.78
C ALA A 1034 27.85 1.76 51.09
N ILE A 1035 27.44 0.50 51.30
CA ILE A 1035 27.71 -0.24 52.55
C ILE A 1035 28.65 -1.40 52.22
N HIS A 1036 29.80 -1.46 52.89
CA HIS A 1036 30.80 -2.51 52.69
C HIS A 1036 30.75 -3.52 53.84
N VAL A 1037 31.29 -4.72 53.60
CA VAL A 1037 31.51 -5.69 54.69
C VAL A 1037 32.36 -5.08 55.81
N GLY A 1038 31.82 -5.09 57.02
CA GLY A 1038 32.44 -4.53 58.23
C GLY A 1038 31.90 -3.16 58.65
N ASP A 1039 31.13 -2.48 57.79
CA ASP A 1039 30.53 -1.19 58.12
C ASP A 1039 29.37 -1.33 59.11
N THR A 1040 29.16 -0.29 59.92
CA THR A 1040 27.91 -0.10 60.68
C THR A 1040 27.10 1.01 60.02
N PHE A 1041 25.82 0.76 59.75
CA PHE A 1041 24.92 1.72 59.11
C PHE A 1041 23.54 1.70 59.79
N THR A 1042 22.79 2.78 59.62
CA THR A 1042 21.43 2.90 60.14
C THR A 1042 20.42 2.81 59.01
N LEU A 1043 19.41 1.97 59.19
CA LEU A 1043 18.22 1.89 58.35
C LEU A 1043 17.05 2.55 59.08
N GLU A 1044 16.47 3.56 58.47
CA GLU A 1044 15.25 4.22 58.92
C GLU A 1044 14.05 3.69 58.16
N VAL A 1045 12.99 3.30 58.87
CA VAL A 1045 11.69 2.94 58.31
C VAL A 1045 10.79 4.16 58.38
N ASN A 1046 10.29 4.63 57.24
CA ASN A 1046 9.55 5.88 57.12
C ASN A 1046 8.07 5.64 56.81
N ALA A 1047 7.19 6.39 57.45
CA ALA A 1047 5.80 6.56 57.02
C ALA A 1047 5.75 7.73 56.05
N GLU A 1048 5.05 7.59 54.92
CA GLU A 1048 4.95 8.67 53.94
C GLU A 1048 3.51 8.89 53.48
N ASN A 1049 3.12 10.16 53.32
CA ASN A 1049 1.78 10.60 52.97
C ASN A 1049 0.67 10.02 53.88
N VAL A 1050 0.96 9.81 55.16
CA VAL A 1050 -0.02 9.28 56.12
C VAL A 1050 -0.92 10.41 56.62
N PHE A 1051 -2.19 10.12 56.86
CA PHE A 1051 -3.12 11.05 57.48
C PHE A 1051 -3.55 10.52 58.86
N ASP A 1052 -3.48 11.40 59.87
CA ASP A 1052 -4.01 11.16 61.21
C ASP A 1052 -3.43 9.94 61.95
N LEU A 1053 -2.14 9.65 61.76
CA LEU A 1053 -1.43 8.53 62.40
C LEU A 1053 -1.32 8.73 63.92
N ALA A 1054 -1.73 7.71 64.67
CA ALA A 1054 -1.64 7.67 66.12
C ALA A 1054 -0.73 6.55 66.64
N GLY A 1055 -0.48 5.50 65.86
CA GLY A 1055 0.41 4.42 66.28
C GLY A 1055 0.80 3.47 65.17
N TRP A 1056 1.82 2.67 65.44
CA TRP A 1056 2.34 1.65 64.54
C TRP A 1056 2.86 0.42 65.30
N GLN A 1057 2.81 -0.74 64.67
CA GLN A 1057 3.48 -1.97 65.11
C GLN A 1057 4.02 -2.76 63.92
N PHE A 1058 5.16 -3.43 64.09
CA PHE A 1058 5.69 -4.43 63.17
C PHE A 1058 6.85 -5.22 63.79
N ASP A 1059 7.27 -6.28 63.11
CA ASP A 1059 8.53 -6.99 63.34
C ASP A 1059 9.45 -6.74 62.14
N VAL A 1060 10.76 -6.68 62.34
CA VAL A 1060 11.76 -6.58 61.26
C VAL A 1060 12.42 -7.94 61.08
N VAL A 1061 12.44 -8.46 59.85
CA VAL A 1061 13.13 -9.71 59.47
C VAL A 1061 14.24 -9.37 58.49
N PHE A 1062 15.45 -9.88 58.70
CA PHE A 1062 16.64 -9.63 57.88
C PHE A 1062 17.47 -10.91 57.72
N ASP A 1063 18.37 -10.98 56.74
CA ASP A 1063 19.27 -12.13 56.58
C ASP A 1063 20.40 -12.11 57.64
N PRO A 1064 20.43 -13.06 58.60
CA PRO A 1064 21.46 -13.09 59.63
C PRO A 1064 22.85 -13.52 59.13
N ALA A 1065 22.94 -14.05 57.89
CA ALA A 1065 24.21 -14.32 57.23
C ALA A 1065 24.88 -13.02 56.74
N VAL A 1066 24.08 -12.03 56.35
CA VAL A 1066 24.55 -10.77 55.76
C VAL A 1066 24.58 -9.62 56.77
N LEU A 1067 23.63 -9.56 57.71
CA LEU A 1067 23.47 -8.45 58.64
C LEU A 1067 23.43 -8.92 60.11
N GLU A 1068 23.85 -8.02 61.00
CA GLU A 1068 23.68 -8.15 62.44
C GLU A 1068 23.04 -6.86 63.00
N ALA A 1069 21.87 -6.97 63.61
CA ALA A 1069 21.22 -5.81 64.24
C ALA A 1069 21.89 -5.49 65.58
N ILE A 1070 22.24 -4.23 65.79
CA ILE A 1070 22.96 -3.72 66.96
C ILE A 1070 22.00 -2.99 67.89
N GLU A 1071 21.26 -2.02 67.35
CA GLU A 1071 20.46 -1.08 68.14
C GLU A 1071 19.17 -0.73 67.41
N VAL A 1072 18.12 -0.44 68.19
CA VAL A 1072 16.80 -0.06 67.71
C VAL A 1072 16.35 1.18 68.46
N ASN A 1073 16.05 2.24 67.71
CA ASN A 1073 15.60 3.54 68.21
C ASN A 1073 14.24 3.92 67.62
N GLU A 1074 13.44 4.63 68.41
CA GLU A 1074 12.18 5.20 67.92
C GLU A 1074 12.46 6.38 67.00
N GLY A 1075 11.74 6.45 65.87
CA GLY A 1075 11.74 7.64 65.02
C GLY A 1075 11.09 8.85 65.69
N ASP A 1076 11.09 9.97 64.97
CA ASP A 1076 10.61 11.26 65.44
C ASP A 1076 9.18 11.59 64.96
N PHE A 1077 8.62 10.83 64.02
CA PHE A 1077 7.37 11.20 63.36
C PHE A 1077 6.19 11.33 64.32
N LEU A 1078 5.98 10.37 65.24
CA LEU A 1078 4.92 10.47 66.25
C LEU A 1078 5.17 11.54 67.33
N LYS A 1079 6.41 12.04 67.45
CA LYS A 1079 6.80 13.13 68.36
C LYS A 1079 6.63 14.52 67.74
N ALA A 1080 6.30 14.58 66.44
CA ALA A 1080 6.05 15.83 65.73
C ALA A 1080 5.02 16.69 66.48
N GLU A 1081 5.14 18.01 66.37
CA GLU A 1081 4.24 18.96 67.05
C GLU A 1081 4.21 18.83 68.60
N GLY A 1082 5.25 18.23 69.20
CA GLY A 1082 5.39 18.14 70.66
C GLY A 1082 4.62 16.98 71.30
N GLY A 1083 4.19 16.00 70.49
CA GLY A 1083 3.50 14.80 70.98
C GLY A 1083 4.38 13.94 71.90
N THR A 1084 3.74 13.28 72.86
CA THR A 1084 4.39 12.28 73.72
C THR A 1084 4.06 10.88 73.23
N THR A 1085 5.02 9.96 73.29
CA THR A 1085 4.87 8.60 72.75
C THR A 1085 5.15 7.53 73.81
N PHE A 1086 4.52 6.38 73.63
CA PHE A 1086 4.91 5.11 74.22
C PHE A 1086 5.67 4.32 73.16
N PHE A 1087 6.93 3.96 73.43
CA PHE A 1087 7.76 3.17 72.52
C PHE A 1087 8.19 1.84 73.14
N GLN A 1088 8.09 0.78 72.35
CA GLN A 1088 8.62 -0.53 72.66
C GLN A 1088 9.64 -0.93 71.59
N GLY A 1089 10.94 -0.88 71.92
CA GLY A 1089 12.06 -1.19 71.02
C GLY A 1089 12.26 -2.69 70.68
N GLY A 1090 11.29 -3.54 71.02
CA GLY A 1090 11.29 -4.96 70.65
C GLY A 1090 12.41 -5.80 71.27
N THR A 1091 12.67 -6.96 70.65
CA THR A 1091 13.75 -7.89 71.03
C THR A 1091 14.52 -8.33 69.80
N ILE A 1092 15.83 -8.06 69.77
CA ILE A 1092 16.76 -8.46 68.69
C ILE A 1092 17.15 -9.94 68.87
N ASN A 1093 17.01 -10.73 67.81
CA ASN A 1093 17.53 -12.09 67.70
C ASN A 1093 18.32 -12.24 66.39
N ASN A 1094 19.62 -11.95 66.48
CA ASN A 1094 20.56 -12.05 65.36
C ASN A 1094 20.77 -13.50 64.87
N ALA A 1095 20.46 -14.52 65.66
CA ALA A 1095 20.56 -15.92 65.21
C ALA A 1095 19.46 -16.30 64.22
N THR A 1096 18.27 -15.71 64.36
CA THR A 1096 17.14 -15.93 63.46
C THR A 1096 16.92 -14.79 62.47
N GLY A 1097 17.69 -13.71 62.56
CA GLY A 1097 17.53 -12.52 61.74
C GLY A 1097 16.21 -11.78 62.01
N LYS A 1098 15.79 -11.61 63.27
CA LYS A 1098 14.49 -11.00 63.60
C LYS A 1098 14.58 -10.00 64.73
N ILE A 1099 13.82 -8.91 64.62
CA ILE A 1099 13.51 -7.96 65.69
C ILE A 1099 12.00 -8.00 65.89
N THR A 1100 11.54 -8.46 67.04
CA THR A 1100 10.10 -8.70 67.28
C THR A 1100 9.50 -7.76 68.32
N LYS A 1101 8.19 -7.54 68.23
CA LYS A 1101 7.39 -6.70 69.15
C LYS A 1101 7.79 -5.22 69.12
N LEU A 1102 8.07 -4.67 67.94
CA LEU A 1102 8.29 -3.24 67.77
C LEU A 1102 6.94 -2.55 67.68
N SER A 1103 6.75 -1.49 68.48
CA SER A 1103 5.55 -0.67 68.42
C SER A 1103 5.80 0.71 68.99
N SER A 1104 5.15 1.72 68.43
CA SER A 1104 4.99 3.02 69.08
C SER A 1104 3.55 3.52 68.99
N ALA A 1105 3.09 4.23 70.01
CA ALA A 1105 1.80 4.89 70.02
C ALA A 1105 1.94 6.30 70.62
N ARG A 1106 1.29 7.27 69.99
CA ARG A 1106 1.16 8.64 70.47
C ARG A 1106 0.10 8.68 71.58
N LEU A 1107 0.39 9.43 72.64
CA LEU A 1107 -0.45 9.51 73.84
C LEU A 1107 -1.35 10.77 73.88
N SER A 1108 -1.25 11.64 72.88
CA SER A 1108 -2.13 12.82 72.73
C SER A 1108 -3.42 12.50 71.97
N GLU A 1109 -4.38 13.43 71.99
CA GLU A 1109 -5.73 13.24 71.40
C GLU A 1109 -5.75 13.34 69.85
N ASP A 1110 -4.62 13.75 69.25
CA ASP A 1110 -4.29 13.87 67.83
C ASP A 1110 -3.10 12.94 67.50
N GLY A 1111 -2.81 12.37 66.33
CA GLY A 1111 -3.19 12.66 64.96
C GLY A 1111 -2.04 13.31 64.18
N VAL A 1112 -0.97 12.57 63.80
CA VAL A 1112 0.11 13.14 62.96
C VAL A 1112 -0.15 12.84 61.49
N SER A 1113 -0.10 13.87 60.64
CA SER A 1113 -0.22 13.72 59.18
C SER A 1113 1.07 14.17 58.48
N GLY A 1114 1.48 13.47 57.43
CA GLY A 1114 2.65 13.81 56.63
C GLY A 1114 3.57 12.63 56.38
N THR A 1115 4.86 12.93 56.27
CA THR A 1115 5.94 11.96 56.05
C THR A 1115 6.99 12.11 57.15
N GLY A 1116 7.50 11.00 57.68
CA GLY A 1116 8.59 11.00 58.66
C GLY A 1116 8.99 9.61 59.15
N THR A 1117 10.05 9.56 59.95
CA THR A 1117 10.67 8.31 60.41
C THR A 1117 9.86 7.66 61.53
N LEU A 1118 9.49 6.39 61.37
CA LEU A 1118 8.83 5.55 62.37
C LEU A 1118 9.84 4.87 63.29
N LEU A 1119 10.86 4.25 62.71
CA LEU A 1119 11.84 3.42 63.41
C LEU A 1119 13.23 3.61 62.80
N SER A 1120 14.27 3.57 63.63
CA SER A 1120 15.67 3.56 63.20
C SER A 1120 16.36 2.31 63.75
N VAL A 1121 17.03 1.54 62.89
CA VAL A 1121 17.74 0.30 63.25
C VAL A 1121 19.18 0.37 62.77
N THR A 1122 20.13 0.21 63.68
CA THR A 1122 21.55 0.15 63.34
C THR A 1122 21.98 -1.29 63.10
N PHE A 1123 22.58 -1.56 61.95
CA PHE A 1123 23.11 -2.86 61.54
C PHE A 1123 24.63 -2.82 61.37
N ALA A 1124 25.28 -3.96 61.60
CA ALA A 1124 26.62 -4.27 61.09
C ALA A 1124 26.51 -5.18 59.85
N ALA A 1125 27.26 -4.84 58.80
CA ALA A 1125 27.38 -5.64 57.58
C ALA A 1125 28.42 -6.77 57.77
N LYS A 1126 28.00 -8.03 57.61
CA LYS A 1126 28.82 -9.23 57.87
C LYS A 1126 29.35 -9.92 56.61
N ALA A 1127 28.62 -9.84 55.50
CA ALA A 1127 28.97 -10.49 54.24
C ALA A 1127 28.49 -9.64 53.06
N GLY A 1128 29.16 -9.75 51.91
CA GLY A 1128 28.77 -9.04 50.69
C GLY A 1128 27.65 -9.79 49.95
N GLY A 1129 26.83 -9.06 49.21
CA GLY A 1129 25.71 -9.56 48.42
C GLY A 1129 24.44 -8.73 48.60
N GLU A 1130 23.44 -9.02 47.75
CA GLU A 1130 22.09 -8.47 47.92
C GLU A 1130 21.44 -9.06 49.19
N THR A 1131 20.92 -8.19 50.05
CA THR A 1131 20.19 -8.59 51.25
C THR A 1131 18.78 -8.01 51.24
N ARG A 1132 17.88 -8.76 51.87
CA ARG A 1132 16.44 -8.47 51.91
C ARG A 1132 15.99 -8.30 53.35
N LEU A 1133 15.23 -7.26 53.60
CA LEU A 1133 14.61 -6.97 54.89
C LEU A 1133 13.09 -6.89 54.70
N SER A 1134 12.31 -7.62 55.50
CA SER A 1134 10.85 -7.58 55.45
C SER A 1134 10.23 -7.17 56.79
N LEU A 1135 9.12 -6.41 56.77
CA LEU A 1135 8.32 -6.10 57.95
C LEU A 1135 7.15 -7.07 58.06
N HIS A 1136 7.07 -7.77 59.19
CA HIS A 1136 6.00 -8.71 59.50
C HIS A 1136 5.08 -8.12 60.57
N ASN A 1137 3.85 -8.63 60.73
CA ASN A 1137 2.89 -8.15 61.73
C ASN A 1137 2.64 -6.62 61.66
N PHE A 1138 2.74 -6.06 60.46
CA PHE A 1138 2.71 -4.63 60.23
C PHE A 1138 1.31 -4.03 60.32
N GLN A 1139 1.14 -2.98 61.12
CA GLN A 1139 -0.08 -2.18 61.20
C GLN A 1139 0.25 -0.72 61.51
N LEU A 1140 -0.43 0.19 60.81
CA LEU A 1140 -0.54 1.60 61.17
C LEU A 1140 -1.98 1.89 61.61
N GLY A 1141 -2.16 2.72 62.64
CA GLY A 1141 -3.47 3.05 63.20
C GLY A 1141 -3.69 4.55 63.32
N SER A 1142 -4.90 5.01 62.98
CA SER A 1142 -5.32 6.39 63.19
C SER A 1142 -5.75 6.64 64.64
N VAL A 1143 -6.05 7.90 64.99
CA VAL A 1143 -6.61 8.27 66.32
C VAL A 1143 -7.97 7.62 66.59
N THR A 1144 -8.72 7.26 65.53
CA THR A 1144 -10.01 6.56 65.62
C THR A 1144 -9.85 5.05 65.76
N GLY A 1145 -8.62 4.53 65.67
CA GLY A 1145 -8.32 3.10 65.64
C GLY A 1145 -8.57 2.43 64.29
N GLU A 1146 -8.78 3.21 63.23
CA GLU A 1146 -8.87 2.68 61.87
C GLU A 1146 -7.48 2.27 61.37
N ILE A 1147 -7.42 1.14 60.67
CA ILE A 1147 -6.19 0.64 60.06
C ILE A 1147 -5.85 1.53 58.85
N ILE A 1148 -4.62 2.04 58.83
CA ILE A 1148 -4.06 2.78 57.71
C ILE A 1148 -3.27 1.77 56.86
N ASN A 1149 -3.84 1.40 55.71
CA ASN A 1149 -3.20 0.49 54.76
C ASN A 1149 -2.04 1.21 54.05
N ALA A 1150 -0.84 0.64 54.10
CA ALA A 1150 0.36 1.16 53.45
C ALA A 1150 1.15 0.00 52.80
N GLY A 1151 1.72 0.22 51.61
CA GLY A 1151 2.29 -0.81 50.71
C GLY A 1151 3.63 -1.45 51.11
N PRO A 1152 4.24 -2.24 50.20
CA PRO A 1152 4.84 -3.52 50.52
C PRO A 1152 6.04 -3.36 51.45
N HIS A 1153 6.10 -4.26 52.41
CA HIS A 1153 6.96 -4.13 53.56
C HIS A 1153 8.34 -4.78 53.35
N GLU A 1154 8.86 -4.77 52.13
CA GLU A 1154 10.11 -5.44 51.79
C GLU A 1154 11.10 -4.46 51.17
N PHE A 1155 12.31 -4.45 51.70
CA PHE A 1155 13.41 -3.58 51.29
C PHE A 1155 14.55 -4.46 50.79
N VAL A 1156 15.06 -4.15 49.59
CA VAL A 1156 16.21 -4.84 48.99
C VAL A 1156 17.31 -3.82 48.77
N PHE A 1157 18.51 -4.13 49.26
CA PHE A 1157 19.72 -3.32 49.10
C PHE A 1157 20.96 -4.22 49.12
N THR A 1158 22.09 -3.71 48.61
CA THR A 1158 23.31 -4.51 48.43
C THR A 1158 24.39 -4.10 49.41
N ILE A 1159 25.09 -5.11 49.94
CA ILE A 1159 26.35 -4.95 50.68
C ILE A 1159 27.50 -5.26 49.73
N GLU A 1160 28.42 -4.31 49.54
CA GLU A 1160 29.58 -4.47 48.67
C GLU A 1160 30.63 -5.39 49.29
N GLY A 1161 31.36 -6.12 48.43
CA GLY A 1161 32.37 -7.12 48.81
C GLY A 1161 33.58 -6.56 49.55
N GLN A 1162 34.44 -7.46 50.04
CA GLN A 1162 35.61 -7.11 50.85
C GLN A 1162 36.66 -6.34 50.02
N LEU A 1163 37.06 -5.14 50.48
CA LEU A 1163 38.04 -4.26 49.82
C LEU A 1163 39.42 -4.94 49.66
N VAL A 1164 40.07 -4.77 48.49
CA VAL A 1164 41.45 -5.23 48.24
C VAL A 1164 42.43 -4.32 48.97
N THR A 1165 43.42 -4.92 49.65
CA THR A 1165 44.43 -4.15 50.38
C THR A 1165 45.31 -3.39 49.39
N GLY A 1166 45.32 -2.07 49.47
CA GLY A 1166 46.10 -1.22 48.56
C GLY A 1166 45.29 -0.55 47.44
N ASP A 1167 44.01 -0.90 47.26
CA ASP A 1167 43.10 -0.22 46.33
C ASP A 1167 42.53 1.03 47.02
N VAL A 1168 43.12 2.19 46.71
CA VAL A 1168 42.88 3.45 47.41
C VAL A 1168 41.72 4.20 46.77
N ASN A 1169 41.52 4.08 45.46
CA ASN A 1169 40.38 4.66 44.75
C ASN A 1169 39.13 3.75 44.73
N ARG A 1170 39.26 2.50 45.19
CA ARG A 1170 38.23 1.47 45.28
C ARG A 1170 37.64 1.09 43.92
N ASP A 1171 38.44 1.14 42.87
CA ASP A 1171 38.02 0.74 41.53
C ASP A 1171 38.14 -0.77 41.26
N GLY A 1172 38.57 -1.52 42.28
CA GLY A 1172 38.74 -2.97 42.21
C GLY A 1172 40.11 -3.39 41.66
N GLN A 1173 41.02 -2.44 41.37
CA GLN A 1173 42.38 -2.70 40.89
C GLN A 1173 43.42 -1.90 41.69
N VAL A 1174 44.45 -2.56 42.19
CA VAL A 1174 45.60 -1.85 42.79
C VAL A 1174 46.54 -1.41 41.67
N SER A 1175 46.47 -0.14 41.32
CA SER A 1175 47.17 0.43 40.16
C SER A 1175 48.17 1.52 40.55
N VAL A 1176 48.88 2.05 39.54
CA VAL A 1176 49.77 3.20 39.76
C VAL A 1176 48.97 4.45 40.21
N LEU A 1177 47.67 4.51 39.93
CA LEU A 1177 46.82 5.60 40.39
C LEU A 1177 46.66 5.58 41.91
N ASP A 1178 46.59 4.41 42.52
CA ASP A 1178 46.51 4.24 43.98
C ASP A 1178 47.79 4.69 44.67
N LEU A 1179 48.95 4.40 44.06
CA LEU A 1179 50.23 4.92 44.51
C LEU A 1179 50.27 6.45 44.43
N ILE A 1180 49.76 7.03 43.35
CA ILE A 1180 49.69 8.48 43.19
C ILE A 1180 48.79 9.09 44.27
N LEU A 1181 47.67 8.45 44.60
CA LEU A 1181 46.73 8.93 45.60
C LEU A 1181 47.35 8.94 47.01
N VAL A 1182 48.08 7.91 47.41
CA VAL A 1182 48.83 7.92 48.69
C VAL A 1182 49.96 8.96 48.65
N ALA A 1183 50.72 9.02 47.54
CA ALA A 1183 51.83 9.97 47.38
C ALA A 1183 51.40 11.43 47.52
N GLN A 1184 50.22 11.78 46.96
CA GLN A 1184 49.63 13.12 47.05
C GLN A 1184 49.26 13.52 48.49
N HIS A 1185 49.17 12.56 49.41
CA HIS A 1185 48.72 12.76 50.78
C HIS A 1185 49.79 12.43 51.83
N LEU A 1186 51.04 12.16 51.42
CA LEU A 1186 52.17 11.99 52.33
C LEU A 1186 52.33 13.16 53.29
N GLY A 1187 52.33 12.85 54.59
CA GLY A 1187 52.48 13.84 55.66
C GLY A 1187 51.27 14.76 55.86
N LYS A 1188 50.14 14.51 55.20
CA LYS A 1188 48.86 15.18 55.47
C LYS A 1188 48.09 14.45 56.58
N ASP A 1189 47.15 15.14 57.20
CA ASP A 1189 46.27 14.57 58.23
C ASP A 1189 45.35 13.51 57.61
N VAL A 1190 45.22 12.36 58.28
CA VAL A 1190 44.38 11.22 57.85
C VAL A 1190 42.92 11.65 57.67
N SER A 1191 42.44 12.65 58.43
CA SER A 1191 41.07 13.14 58.26
C SER A 1191 40.78 13.71 56.86
N ALA A 1192 41.81 14.15 56.13
CA ALA A 1192 41.66 14.72 54.80
C ALA A 1192 41.46 13.66 53.71
N ASN A 1193 42.02 12.47 53.88
CA ASN A 1193 41.75 11.31 53.02
C ASN A 1193 42.05 10.01 53.80
N PRO A 1194 41.05 9.45 54.51
CA PRO A 1194 41.24 8.28 55.36
C PRO A 1194 41.67 7.03 54.57
N GLN A 1195 41.41 7.01 53.26
CA GLN A 1195 41.71 5.87 52.39
C GLN A 1195 43.21 5.82 52.00
N ALA A 1196 43.95 6.93 52.17
CA ALA A 1196 45.38 6.98 51.90
C ALA A 1196 46.25 6.46 53.06
N ASP A 1197 45.68 6.26 54.26
CA ASP A 1197 46.30 5.56 55.40
C ASP A 1197 45.99 4.06 55.28
N VAL A 1198 46.74 3.39 54.40
CA VAL A 1198 46.45 2.03 53.95
C VAL A 1198 46.75 1.02 55.05
N ASN A 1199 47.76 1.28 55.89
CA ASN A 1199 48.10 0.41 57.03
C ASN A 1199 47.31 0.75 58.30
N ARG A 1200 46.52 1.84 58.28
CA ARG A 1200 45.66 2.34 59.36
C ARG A 1200 46.41 2.62 60.66
N ASP A 1201 47.67 3.04 60.57
CA ASP A 1201 48.48 3.41 61.74
C ASP A 1201 48.24 4.86 62.20
N GLY A 1202 47.40 5.60 61.48
CA GLY A 1202 47.06 6.99 61.75
C GLY A 1202 48.02 8.00 61.12
N VAL A 1203 48.97 7.57 60.28
CA VAL A 1203 49.99 8.43 59.66
C VAL A 1203 50.25 8.05 58.20
N ILE A 1204 49.80 8.87 57.25
CA ILE A 1204 50.08 8.65 55.81
C ILE A 1204 51.57 8.90 55.53
N ASN A 1205 52.32 7.81 55.38
CA ASN A 1205 53.77 7.84 55.22
C ASN A 1205 54.26 6.84 54.15
N ILE A 1206 55.59 6.71 54.03
CA ILE A 1206 56.19 5.84 53.01
C ILE A 1206 55.76 4.37 53.17
N GLN A 1207 55.34 3.95 54.37
CA GLN A 1207 54.85 2.59 54.63
C GLN A 1207 53.51 2.31 53.93
N ASP A 1208 52.63 3.30 53.81
CA ASP A 1208 51.37 3.18 53.06
C ASP A 1208 51.62 3.03 51.57
N LEU A 1209 52.57 3.81 51.03
CA LEU A 1209 53.03 3.66 49.65
C LEU A 1209 53.64 2.29 49.38
N ILE A 1210 54.43 1.78 50.34
CA ILE A 1210 55.00 0.45 50.25
C ILE A 1210 53.89 -0.61 50.27
N LEU A 1211 52.84 -0.43 51.08
CA LEU A 1211 51.70 -1.35 51.10
C LEU A 1211 50.98 -1.37 49.75
N VAL A 1212 50.65 -0.21 49.17
CA VAL A 1212 50.03 -0.16 47.83
C VAL A 1212 50.95 -0.77 46.77
N ALA A 1213 52.25 -0.48 46.84
CA ALA A 1213 53.22 -1.02 45.88
C ALA A 1213 53.39 -2.54 45.98
N GLN A 1214 53.20 -3.12 47.17
CA GLN A 1214 53.26 -4.57 47.38
C GLN A 1214 52.10 -5.31 46.73
N HIS A 1215 50.95 -4.64 46.59
CA HIS A 1215 49.73 -5.21 46.01
C HIS A 1215 49.50 -4.75 44.56
N LEU A 1216 50.47 -4.05 43.94
CA LEU A 1216 50.32 -3.49 42.59
C LEU A 1216 50.02 -4.59 41.55
N GLY A 1217 48.87 -4.48 40.88
CA GLY A 1217 48.36 -5.45 39.91
C GLY A 1217 47.36 -6.46 40.47
N GLU A 1218 47.00 -6.39 41.76
CA GLU A 1218 45.90 -7.19 42.32
C GLU A 1218 44.54 -6.60 41.91
N SER A 1219 43.56 -7.46 41.57
CA SER A 1219 42.19 -7.04 41.24
C SER A 1219 41.14 -8.01 41.79
N THR A 1220 39.93 -7.51 42.07
CA THR A 1220 38.78 -8.33 42.50
C THR A 1220 38.12 -9.11 41.36
N ASP A 1221 38.44 -8.80 40.10
CA ASP A 1221 37.86 -9.45 38.93
C ASP A 1221 38.40 -10.88 38.75
N ALA A 1222 37.49 -11.85 38.87
CA ALA A 1222 37.73 -13.20 38.38
C ALA A 1222 37.80 -13.19 36.84
N ALA A 1223 39.01 -13.20 36.27
CA ALA A 1223 39.22 -13.63 34.89
C ALA A 1223 40.59 -14.29 34.68
N ALA A 1224 40.57 -15.52 34.15
CA ALA A 1224 41.73 -16.21 33.58
C ALA A 1224 42.23 -15.48 32.30
N PRO A 1225 43.47 -15.74 31.84
CA PRO A 1225 44.48 -14.70 31.58
C PRO A 1225 44.59 -14.24 30.12
N SER A 1226 45.27 -13.11 29.93
CA SER A 1226 46.07 -12.87 28.73
C SER A 1226 47.49 -12.46 29.10
N ALA A 1227 48.46 -13.15 28.47
CA ALA A 1227 49.91 -13.08 28.61
C ALA A 1227 50.46 -11.65 28.69
N ILE A 1228 51.57 -11.41 29.42
CA ILE A 1228 52.93 -11.57 28.91
C ILE A 1228 53.90 -11.84 30.08
N ALA A 1229 54.79 -12.81 29.89
CA ALA A 1229 55.82 -13.18 30.83
C ALA A 1229 56.89 -12.08 30.96
N ILE A 1230 57.11 -11.64 32.20
CA ILE A 1230 58.26 -10.86 32.64
C ILE A 1230 59.46 -11.81 32.64
N ASN A 1231 60.38 -11.64 31.69
CA ASN A 1231 61.74 -12.15 31.77
C ASN A 1231 62.64 -11.15 31.04
N ASP A 1232 63.10 -10.14 31.79
CA ASP A 1232 64.43 -9.52 31.74
C ASP A 1232 64.35 -8.11 32.36
N LEU A 1233 64.67 -8.04 33.65
CA LEU A 1233 64.69 -6.85 34.49
C LEU A 1233 65.97 -6.00 34.31
N ASP A 1234 66.70 -6.16 33.20
CA ASP A 1234 68.05 -5.59 33.03
C ASP A 1234 68.16 -4.42 32.05
N LEU A 1235 67.05 -3.81 31.59
CA LEU A 1235 67.10 -2.64 30.71
C LEU A 1235 66.09 -1.54 31.09
N LEU A 1236 66.11 -1.09 32.35
CA LEU A 1236 65.57 0.23 32.71
C LEU A 1236 66.71 1.26 32.69
N ASP A 1237 66.97 1.80 31.51
CA ASP A 1237 67.89 2.92 31.30
C ASP A 1237 67.33 4.19 31.98
N PRO A 1238 68.12 4.92 32.78
CA PRO A 1238 67.77 6.25 33.27
C PRO A 1238 67.28 7.21 32.18
N ALA A 1239 67.69 7.05 30.92
CA ALA A 1239 67.17 7.83 29.80
C ALA A 1239 65.70 7.53 29.46
N MET A 1240 65.24 6.30 29.71
CA MET A 1240 63.84 5.90 29.52
C MET A 1240 62.95 6.48 30.62
N ILE A 1241 63.46 6.53 31.86
CA ILE A 1241 62.80 7.21 32.99
C ILE A 1241 62.77 8.73 32.77
N GLN A 1242 63.85 9.32 32.23
CA GLN A 1242 63.89 10.75 31.89
C GLN A 1242 62.95 11.10 30.72
N ALA A 1243 62.76 10.18 29.76
CA ALA A 1243 61.80 10.36 28.67
C ALA A 1243 60.35 10.35 29.19
N TRP A 1244 60.01 9.47 30.12
CA TRP A 1244 58.68 9.43 30.75
C TRP A 1244 58.40 10.66 31.63
N ILE A 1245 59.39 11.17 32.37
CA ILE A 1245 59.26 12.42 33.14
C ILE A 1245 59.11 13.64 32.20
N THR A 1246 59.75 13.62 31.03
CA THR A 1246 59.66 14.70 30.04
C THR A 1246 58.33 14.68 29.28
N GLN A 1247 57.68 13.52 29.16
CA GLN A 1247 56.37 13.36 28.52
C GLN A 1247 55.21 13.68 29.48
N ALA A 1248 55.48 13.72 30.79
CA ALA A 1248 54.54 14.05 31.85
C ALA A 1248 54.62 15.53 32.33
N GLN A 1249 55.53 16.34 31.75
CA GLN A 1249 55.50 17.80 31.80
C GLN A 1249 54.81 18.34 30.56
#